data_AF-A0A939ZEZ2-F1
#
_entry.id   AF-A0A939ZEZ2-F1
#
_cell.length_a   1.000
_cell.length_b   1.000
_cell.length_c   1.000
_cell.angle_alpha   90.00
_cell.angle_beta   90.00
_cell.angle_gamma   90.00
#
_symmetry.space_group_name_H-M   'P 1'
#
loop_
_entity.id
_entity.type
_entity.pdbx_description
1 polymer ?
#
loop_
_entity_poly.entity_id
_entity_poly.type
_entity_poly.pdbx_seq_one_letter_code
_entity_poly.pdbx_strand_id
1 'polypeptide(L)'
;MKKTIAILCALMLCMVFITANASGAGSVISGGSLSGSVSASKSSGGGSSGSGSYYSLTLYVSSTAGSDENSGDNENSAFKTLSEAYKHLSGDDCEIILLDDVPFNRFESSYPGTLTIRGNAYYDELIISGDVYLKGNLTLDNLTVSGENITFYAGGYSLNITSDVESEIPMSVFGGGKYDNVDGDTDITLLGGKYSEIYGGGLRSGVNGSTHILFGGMAEAESIYGGGRWLDGTVTGGTYVECTGGECLNLFGGSNMAELNCDTHVYITRGDIDSVYGGSENASVQGNTIVTIKRINSVNCVYTGCANLNSANSVTGMTVLELYPLAKENAEYNLGSQSVDGESNTVIYLNGCYNTFHNCVSGTEKYTVKATSGGMVEWAGAEGSFAIMPSDGYYGTVNGIKRDSYVFETFGVLDVSFIKYPAESSIKSCRAYRINNGNKYADVYGSADIALSEEDEAKNKRLYIAVKDNYSGGLVKAGVLNVKNGNNAFRLNACTLSDRSYTVKFMIFDDLLHPLVEDSTILDRDFSDSVISLANKDPDFIFSDEVDREYNPNGWMAHNLYSDPVLDGYGSKYTGFSIDFMTENDPVDTYWSLCNWNMDISSVKAKYPGAFGGGAYAGLQNIGKDDYYVAIMAFWDIRDGNNVISVDEYGNKTYALIQNVRRLYPAGGDDSFGGEGEGTHYVGHYPWERAHWYRMMIRCYEDAEIGNTVVDQWIMDLETGEWTLLSKFDTKLQNSYFTGAMSQFMENFIGGTSCKLRTVRLKNIFIRERGSSEWKPVTKTKLNTDTQPSHRPKGTFAFGSDGEAFWGATNGYGNGNCDDPSYSPDYTGLFKKVYSVNPPEFGFSEP
;
A
#
# COMPACT_ATOMS: atom_id res chain seq x y z
N MET A 1 -31.33 21.50 37.57
CA MET A 1 -31.12 22.75 38.33
C MET A 1 -29.67 22.78 38.78
N LYS A 2 -28.88 23.69 38.16
CA LYS A 2 -27.66 24.33 38.68
C LYS A 2 -26.71 23.50 39.56
N LYS A 3 -25.62 23.01 38.95
CA LYS A 3 -24.23 23.47 39.18
C LYS A 3 -23.23 22.42 38.67
N THR A 4 -23.08 22.37 37.36
CA THR A 4 -21.82 21.98 36.70
C THR A 4 -21.62 22.99 35.56
N ILE A 5 -21.47 24.26 35.95
CA ILE A 5 -21.06 25.39 35.10
C ILE A 5 -19.96 26.08 35.88
N ALA A 6 -18.73 25.61 35.65
CA ALA A 6 -17.48 26.31 35.85
C ALA A 6 -16.40 25.33 35.36
N ILE A 7 -15.54 25.78 34.45
CA ILE A 7 -14.43 25.02 33.83
C ILE A 7 -14.84 24.22 32.58
N LEU A 8 -15.39 24.92 31.58
CA LEU A 8 -15.35 24.52 30.15
C LEU A 8 -15.69 25.73 29.25
N CYS A 9 -15.16 26.91 29.59
CA CYS A 9 -15.26 28.15 28.80
C CYS A 9 -13.94 28.93 28.81
N ALA A 10 -12.81 28.26 28.64
CA ALA A 10 -11.52 28.93 28.45
C ALA A 10 -10.67 28.11 27.46
N LEU A 11 -10.99 28.25 26.18
CA LEU A 11 -10.08 28.18 25.02
C LEU A 11 -10.91 28.17 23.73
N MET A 12 -11.57 29.29 23.43
CA MET A 12 -11.82 29.75 22.07
C MET A 12 -12.20 31.23 22.08
N LEU A 13 -11.51 31.99 21.23
CA LEU A 13 -11.65 33.41 20.88
C LEU A 13 -11.31 34.48 21.93
N CYS A 14 -10.14 35.08 21.74
CA CYS A 14 -10.02 36.53 21.57
C CYS A 14 -8.66 36.89 20.94
N MET A 15 -8.64 37.07 19.62
CA MET A 15 -7.72 38.04 18.99
C MET A 15 -8.28 39.45 19.23
N VAL A 16 -7.40 40.42 19.50
CA VAL A 16 -7.20 41.68 18.73
C VAL A 16 -6.40 42.69 19.58
N PHE A 17 -5.16 42.92 19.11
CA PHE A 17 -4.34 44.14 19.07
C PHE A 17 -4.24 45.14 20.25
N ILE A 18 -3.00 45.37 20.70
CA ILE A 18 -2.44 46.71 21.01
C ILE A 18 -1.10 46.85 20.26
N THR A 19 -0.93 48.00 19.61
CA THR A 19 0.16 48.38 18.71
C THR A 19 1.33 49.12 19.38
N ALA A 20 2.49 48.95 18.75
CA ALA A 20 3.57 49.93 18.47
C ALA A 20 4.49 50.47 19.57
N ASN A 21 5.80 50.31 19.33
CA ASN A 21 6.75 51.42 19.34
C ASN A 21 7.98 51.11 18.47
N ALA A 22 8.00 51.65 17.24
CA ALA A 22 9.23 51.94 16.51
C ALA A 22 9.04 53.31 15.85
N SER A 23 9.86 54.26 16.29
CA SER A 23 9.90 55.65 15.84
C SER A 23 10.73 55.80 14.56
N GLY A 24 10.23 56.54 13.58
CA GLY A 24 11.07 57.05 12.48
C GLY A 24 10.30 57.59 11.28
N ALA A 25 10.08 58.91 11.26
CA ALA A 25 9.50 59.78 10.23
C ALA A 25 9.88 59.46 8.75
N GLY A 26 9.10 59.81 7.72
CA GLY A 26 7.90 60.66 7.62
C GLY A 26 7.40 60.84 6.16
N SER A 27 6.40 61.73 5.99
CA SER A 27 5.80 62.26 4.72
C SER A 27 4.63 61.46 4.10
N VAL A 28 3.36 61.64 4.51
CA VAL A 28 2.29 62.57 3.98
C VAL A 28 2.19 62.52 2.42
N ILE A 29 1.08 62.12 1.77
CA ILE A 29 -0.18 62.87 1.49
C ILE A 29 -1.27 61.95 0.85
N SER A 30 -2.54 62.08 1.32
CA SER A 30 -3.90 61.84 0.72
C SER A 30 -4.18 60.55 -0.09
N GLY A 31 -5.30 59.85 0.01
CA GLY A 31 -6.64 60.13 0.53
C GLY A 31 -7.66 59.41 -0.38
N GLY A 32 -8.62 58.65 0.18
CA GLY A 32 -9.68 58.02 -0.61
C GLY A 32 -10.41 56.88 0.12
N SER A 33 -11.65 57.15 0.54
CA SER A 33 -12.68 56.27 1.13
C SER A 33 -13.14 55.13 0.20
N LEU A 34 -13.57 53.96 0.72
CA LEU A 34 -14.98 53.49 0.89
C LEU A 34 -14.89 52.02 1.38
N SER A 35 -15.39 51.58 2.55
CA SER A 35 -16.77 51.28 2.98
C SER A 35 -17.46 50.07 2.30
N GLY A 36 -17.91 49.10 3.12
CA GLY A 36 -18.99 48.14 2.80
C GLY A 36 -18.60 46.68 3.04
N SER A 37 -18.68 46.15 4.27
CA SER A 37 -19.86 45.52 4.90
C SER A 37 -20.04 44.04 4.54
N VAL A 38 -19.56 43.19 5.46
CA VAL A 38 -19.91 41.77 5.62
C VAL A 38 -21.38 41.67 6.06
N SER A 39 -22.15 40.82 5.40
CA SER A 39 -23.49 40.41 5.85
C SER A 39 -23.60 38.90 5.92
N ALA A 40 -23.55 38.39 7.14
CA ALA A 40 -24.12 37.09 7.50
C ALA A 40 -25.65 37.24 7.64
N SER A 41 -26.41 36.23 7.20
CA SER A 41 -27.83 36.10 7.55
C SER A 41 -28.15 34.71 8.05
N LYS A 42 -28.53 34.64 9.33
CA LYS A 42 -29.41 33.61 9.88
C LYS A 42 -30.85 33.89 9.46
N SER A 43 -31.64 32.86 9.20
CA SER A 43 -33.06 32.86 9.53
C SER A 43 -33.52 31.46 9.96
N SER A 44 -34.62 31.44 10.71
CA SER A 44 -35.01 30.41 11.68
C SER A 44 -36.40 29.87 11.40
N GLY A 45 -36.59 28.54 11.59
CA GLY A 45 -37.78 27.99 12.26
C GLY A 45 -38.77 27.18 11.41
N GLY A 46 -39.09 25.97 11.89
CA GLY A 46 -40.30 25.21 11.55
C GLY A 46 -40.03 23.77 11.13
N GLY A 47 -40.22 22.81 12.04
CA GLY A 47 -39.79 21.42 11.83
C GLY A 47 -40.67 20.56 10.94
N SER A 48 -40.06 19.53 10.37
CA SER A 48 -40.58 18.17 10.35
C SER A 48 -39.38 17.21 10.23
N SER A 49 -39.37 16.20 11.08
CA SER A 49 -38.46 15.07 11.03
C SER A 49 -38.65 14.32 9.71
N GLY A 50 -37.65 14.34 8.85
CA GLY A 50 -37.56 13.50 7.66
C GLY A 50 -36.12 13.03 7.51
N SER A 51 -35.90 11.73 7.68
CA SER A 51 -34.68 11.05 7.25
C SER A 51 -34.56 11.19 5.73
N GLY A 52 -33.65 12.03 5.26
CA GLY A 52 -33.36 12.21 3.84
C GLY A 52 -31.99 11.62 3.53
N SER A 53 -32.01 10.46 2.87
CA SER A 53 -30.88 9.88 2.15
C SER A 53 -30.27 10.89 1.18
N TYR A 54 -28.95 11.06 1.23
CA TYR A 54 -28.18 11.86 0.28
C TYR A 54 -28.23 11.18 -1.09
N TYR A 55 -29.12 11.61 -1.97
CA TYR A 55 -29.13 11.20 -3.37
C TYR A 55 -28.36 12.26 -4.17
N SER A 56 -27.33 11.84 -4.90
CA SER A 56 -26.75 12.65 -5.98
C SER A 56 -27.82 12.85 -7.06
N LEU A 57 -28.05 14.09 -7.47
CA LEU A 57 -28.98 14.39 -8.56
C LEU A 57 -28.31 14.04 -9.90
N THR A 58 -28.88 13.11 -10.67
CA THR A 58 -28.43 12.81 -12.03
C THR A 58 -29.36 13.44 -13.05
N LEU A 59 -28.79 14.17 -14.01
CA LEU A 59 -29.48 14.81 -15.13
C LEU A 59 -28.95 14.28 -16.47
N TYR A 60 -29.77 14.28 -17.50
CA TYR A 60 -29.42 13.80 -18.83
C TYR A 60 -29.47 14.92 -19.86
N VAL A 61 -28.49 14.98 -20.76
CA VAL A 61 -28.41 15.95 -21.85
C VAL A 61 -28.21 15.26 -23.20
N SER A 62 -28.96 15.68 -24.21
CA SER A 62 -28.81 15.26 -25.61
C SER A 62 -29.05 16.45 -26.52
N SER A 63 -28.04 16.85 -27.28
CA SER A 63 -28.14 17.92 -28.28
C SER A 63 -29.06 17.56 -29.44
N THR A 64 -29.15 16.27 -29.77
CA THR A 64 -29.87 15.78 -30.96
C THR A 64 -31.33 15.42 -30.66
N ALA A 65 -31.61 14.76 -29.53
CA ALA A 65 -32.92 14.25 -29.17
C ALA A 65 -33.58 15.00 -27.99
N GLY A 66 -32.83 15.79 -27.22
CA GLY A 66 -33.32 16.51 -26.05
C GLY A 66 -34.17 17.76 -26.35
N SER A 67 -34.87 18.24 -25.32
CA SER A 67 -35.63 19.50 -25.30
C SER A 67 -35.41 20.22 -23.98
N ASP A 68 -35.17 21.53 -23.99
CA ASP A 68 -35.03 22.34 -22.76
C ASP A 68 -36.37 22.56 -22.02
N GLU A 69 -37.48 22.05 -22.57
CA GLU A 69 -38.77 21.96 -21.88
C GLU A 69 -38.93 20.64 -21.07
N ASN A 70 -37.98 19.70 -21.20
CA ASN A 70 -38.02 18.40 -20.51
C ASN A 70 -37.62 18.51 -19.02
N SER A 71 -37.80 17.41 -18.26
CA SER A 71 -37.41 17.34 -16.85
C SER A 71 -35.93 17.01 -16.62
N GLY A 72 -35.25 16.39 -17.59
CA GLY A 72 -33.85 15.98 -17.50
C GLY A 72 -33.58 14.78 -16.59
N ASP A 73 -34.61 14.16 -16.02
CA ASP A 73 -34.52 13.12 -14.99
C ASP A 73 -34.29 11.70 -15.54
N ASN A 74 -34.34 11.51 -16.86
CA ASN A 74 -34.05 10.25 -17.55
C ASN A 74 -33.68 10.49 -19.02
N GLU A 75 -33.13 9.46 -19.67
CA GLU A 75 -32.66 9.53 -21.07
C GLU A 75 -33.74 9.96 -22.08
N ASN A 76 -34.99 9.53 -21.89
CA ASN A 76 -36.11 9.87 -22.79
C ASN A 76 -36.69 11.26 -22.54
N SER A 77 -36.23 11.93 -21.48
CA SER A 77 -36.60 13.30 -21.12
C SER A 77 -35.36 14.16 -20.89
N ALA A 78 -34.30 13.94 -21.66
CA ALA A 78 -33.07 14.71 -21.55
C ALA A 78 -33.26 16.19 -21.90
N PHE A 79 -32.55 17.07 -21.19
CA PHE A 79 -32.40 18.47 -21.61
C PHE A 79 -31.69 18.56 -22.95
N LYS A 80 -31.91 19.65 -23.70
CA LYS A 80 -31.21 19.86 -24.97
C LYS A 80 -29.82 20.44 -24.76
N THR A 81 -29.65 21.25 -23.72
CA THR A 81 -28.42 22.00 -23.49
C THR A 81 -27.90 21.82 -22.06
N LEU A 82 -26.56 21.84 -21.92
CA LEU A 82 -25.91 21.92 -20.60
C LEU A 82 -26.33 23.17 -19.82
N SER A 83 -26.56 24.30 -20.52
CA SER A 83 -27.01 25.55 -19.91
C SER A 83 -28.36 25.40 -19.20
N GLU A 84 -29.30 24.65 -19.79
CA GLU A 84 -30.57 24.37 -19.13
C GLU A 84 -30.38 23.41 -17.97
N ALA A 85 -29.71 22.26 -18.17
CA ALA A 85 -29.45 21.29 -17.10
C ALA A 85 -28.78 21.94 -15.88
N TYR A 86 -27.85 22.87 -16.09
CA TYR A 86 -27.14 23.59 -15.03
C TYR A 86 -28.07 24.39 -14.10
N LYS A 87 -29.24 24.86 -14.58
CA LYS A 87 -30.20 25.62 -13.76
C LYS A 87 -30.91 24.74 -12.73
N HIS A 88 -30.88 23.42 -12.91
CA HIS A 88 -31.55 22.44 -12.06
C HIS A 88 -30.60 21.77 -11.06
N LEU A 89 -29.31 22.13 -11.05
CA LEU A 89 -28.36 21.63 -10.07
C LEU A 89 -28.80 21.97 -8.65
N SER A 90 -28.77 20.98 -7.77
CA SER A 90 -29.15 21.13 -6.37
C SER A 90 -28.52 20.04 -5.51
N GLY A 91 -28.28 20.34 -4.24
CA GLY A 91 -27.57 19.43 -3.34
C GLY A 91 -26.06 19.65 -3.36
N ASP A 92 -25.34 18.68 -2.80
CA ASP A 92 -23.89 18.74 -2.61
C ASP A 92 -23.15 18.14 -3.82
N ASP A 93 -23.70 17.10 -4.46
CA ASP A 93 -23.11 16.45 -5.63
C ASP A 93 -24.18 16.21 -6.72
N CYS A 94 -23.87 16.63 -7.95
CA CYS A 94 -24.72 16.44 -9.12
C CYS A 94 -23.92 15.79 -10.26
N GLU A 95 -24.62 14.99 -11.07
CA GLU A 95 -24.08 14.37 -12.27
C GLU A 95 -24.90 14.80 -13.50
N ILE A 96 -24.22 15.12 -14.60
CA ILE A 96 -24.82 15.30 -15.92
C ILE A 96 -24.26 14.22 -16.85
N ILE A 97 -25.14 13.38 -17.37
CA ILE A 97 -24.82 12.34 -18.35
C ILE A 97 -25.11 12.88 -19.76
N LEU A 98 -24.09 12.90 -20.60
CA LEU A 98 -24.19 13.21 -22.04
C LEU A 98 -24.61 11.95 -22.80
N LEU A 99 -25.61 12.05 -23.67
CA LEU A 99 -26.11 10.92 -24.47
C LEU A 99 -25.67 10.98 -25.94
N ASP A 100 -25.05 12.09 -26.34
CA ASP A 100 -24.48 12.38 -27.64
C ASP A 100 -23.48 13.54 -27.48
N ASP A 101 -22.95 14.05 -28.59
CA ASP A 101 -22.03 15.19 -28.58
C ASP A 101 -22.72 16.47 -28.11
N VAL A 102 -22.17 17.12 -27.10
CA VAL A 102 -22.75 18.31 -26.48
C VAL A 102 -21.80 19.51 -26.50
N PRO A 103 -22.20 20.63 -27.13
CA PRO A 103 -21.47 21.88 -27.02
C PRO A 103 -21.53 22.49 -25.62
N PHE A 104 -20.38 22.91 -25.11
CA PHE A 104 -20.24 23.61 -23.85
C PHE A 104 -19.55 24.96 -24.02
N ASN A 105 -20.24 26.02 -23.62
CA ASN A 105 -19.78 27.39 -23.83
C ASN A 105 -19.30 28.08 -22.54
N ARG A 106 -19.99 27.86 -21.42
CA ARG A 106 -19.68 28.45 -20.09
C ARG A 106 -20.61 27.90 -19.02
N PHE A 107 -20.23 28.10 -17.76
CA PHE A 107 -21.12 27.99 -16.61
C PHE A 107 -21.98 29.25 -16.43
N GLU A 108 -23.27 29.08 -16.13
CA GLU A 108 -24.23 30.20 -16.03
C GLU A 108 -24.21 30.91 -14.67
N SER A 109 -23.93 30.19 -13.59
CA SER A 109 -23.93 30.73 -12.22
C SER A 109 -23.06 29.91 -11.28
N SER A 110 -22.83 30.41 -10.05
CA SER A 110 -22.10 29.66 -9.03
C SER A 110 -22.87 28.45 -8.55
N TYR A 111 -22.21 27.29 -8.48
CA TYR A 111 -22.74 26.07 -7.89
C TYR A 111 -21.78 25.64 -6.75
N PRO A 112 -22.26 25.61 -5.48
CA PRO A 112 -21.38 25.34 -4.34
C PRO A 112 -21.01 23.86 -4.18
N GLY A 113 -21.74 22.96 -4.84
CA GLY A 113 -21.46 21.53 -4.84
C GLY A 113 -20.45 21.09 -5.90
N THR A 114 -20.26 19.79 -6.04
CA THR A 114 -19.45 19.17 -7.10
C THR A 114 -20.33 18.77 -8.28
N LEU A 115 -19.95 19.20 -9.47
CA LEU A 115 -20.59 18.79 -10.71
C LEU A 115 -19.71 17.78 -11.44
N THR A 116 -20.22 16.58 -11.70
CA THR A 116 -19.63 15.63 -12.64
C THR A 116 -20.33 15.75 -13.99
N ILE A 117 -19.57 15.96 -15.07
CA ILE A 117 -20.07 15.81 -16.44
C ILE A 117 -19.43 14.55 -17.00
N ARG A 118 -20.26 13.60 -17.44
CA ARG A 118 -19.77 12.34 -17.98
C ARG A 118 -20.46 11.91 -19.27
N GLY A 119 -19.75 11.20 -20.13
CA GLY A 119 -20.35 10.51 -21.26
C GLY A 119 -21.09 9.25 -20.80
N ASN A 120 -22.21 8.94 -21.48
CA ASN A 120 -22.89 7.65 -21.33
C ASN A 120 -22.09 6.55 -22.04
N ALA A 121 -21.48 6.90 -23.17
CA ALA A 121 -20.48 6.12 -23.87
C ALA A 121 -19.14 6.88 -23.89
N TYR A 122 -18.05 6.13 -23.98
CA TYR A 122 -16.68 6.65 -23.99
C TYR A 122 -16.41 7.70 -25.08
N TYR A 123 -17.13 7.65 -26.21
CA TYR A 123 -16.95 8.54 -27.35
C TYR A 123 -17.92 9.72 -27.38
N ASP A 124 -18.75 9.93 -26.35
CA ASP A 124 -19.61 11.11 -26.31
C ASP A 124 -18.74 12.35 -26.11
N GLU A 125 -18.88 13.34 -27.01
CA GLU A 125 -17.99 14.51 -27.01
C GLU A 125 -18.53 15.68 -26.19
N LEU A 126 -17.68 16.28 -25.35
CA LEU A 126 -17.89 17.61 -24.80
C LEU A 126 -17.13 18.64 -25.65
N ILE A 127 -17.87 19.35 -26.51
CA ILE A 127 -17.27 20.27 -27.50
C ILE A 127 -17.09 21.66 -26.89
N ILE A 128 -15.84 22.09 -26.70
CA ILE A 128 -15.48 23.36 -26.05
C ILE A 128 -14.72 24.27 -27.03
N SER A 129 -15.15 25.53 -27.12
CA SER A 129 -14.39 26.57 -27.86
C SER A 129 -14.03 27.72 -26.93
N GLY A 130 -12.73 27.88 -26.64
CA GLY A 130 -12.19 28.99 -25.87
C GLY A 130 -12.05 28.76 -24.36
N ASP A 131 -12.13 29.86 -23.60
CA ASP A 131 -11.89 29.87 -22.16
C ASP A 131 -13.10 29.35 -21.37
N VAL A 132 -12.87 28.42 -20.45
CA VAL A 132 -13.84 27.92 -19.45
C VAL A 132 -13.46 28.44 -18.07
N TYR A 133 -14.34 29.21 -17.45
CA TYR A 133 -14.16 29.72 -16.09
C TYR A 133 -15.06 28.96 -15.13
N LEU A 134 -14.47 28.16 -14.24
CA LEU A 134 -15.25 27.39 -13.27
C LEU A 134 -16.03 28.33 -12.33
N LYS A 135 -17.18 27.81 -11.90
CA LYS A 135 -18.11 28.48 -10.96
C LYS A 135 -18.49 27.57 -9.79
N GLY A 136 -17.75 26.48 -9.62
CA GLY A 136 -17.97 25.38 -8.71
C GLY A 136 -16.98 24.27 -9.04
N ASN A 137 -16.90 23.27 -8.18
CA ASN A 137 -16.04 22.11 -8.38
C ASN A 137 -16.53 21.30 -9.59
N LEU A 138 -15.61 20.87 -10.45
CA LEU A 138 -15.91 20.16 -11.70
C LEU A 138 -15.13 18.86 -11.80
N THR A 139 -15.82 17.78 -12.13
CA THR A 139 -15.25 16.52 -12.59
C THR A 139 -15.68 16.26 -14.03
N LEU A 140 -14.73 15.91 -14.91
CA LEU A 140 -15.02 15.35 -16.23
C LEU A 140 -14.66 13.86 -16.20
N ASP A 141 -15.56 13.01 -16.70
CA ASP A 141 -15.39 11.55 -16.64
C ASP A 141 -15.91 10.85 -17.91
N ASN A 142 -15.25 9.77 -18.36
CA ASN A 142 -15.72 8.89 -19.43
C ASN A 142 -16.28 9.62 -20.68
N LEU A 143 -15.50 10.54 -21.27
CA LEU A 143 -15.89 11.34 -22.44
C LEU A 143 -14.67 11.81 -23.24
N THR A 144 -14.91 12.34 -24.43
CA THR A 144 -13.88 13.02 -25.23
C THR A 144 -14.06 14.54 -25.18
N VAL A 145 -13.02 15.30 -24.88
CA VAL A 145 -13.02 16.77 -24.97
C VAL A 145 -12.46 17.21 -26.32
N SER A 146 -13.29 17.87 -27.13
CA SER A 146 -12.96 18.33 -28.48
C SER A 146 -13.22 19.83 -28.67
N GLY A 147 -12.81 20.41 -29.81
CA GLY A 147 -13.07 21.81 -30.15
C GLY A 147 -11.82 22.63 -30.46
N GLU A 148 -11.78 23.90 -30.01
CA GLU A 148 -10.71 24.84 -30.39
C GLU A 148 -10.26 25.75 -29.21
N ASN A 149 -8.95 25.90 -29.02
CA ASN A 149 -8.32 26.82 -28.05
C ASN A 149 -8.88 26.66 -26.61
N ILE A 150 -8.92 25.43 -26.12
CA ILE A 150 -9.55 25.09 -24.83
C ILE A 150 -8.62 25.49 -23.68
N THR A 151 -9.10 26.38 -22.80
CA THR A 151 -8.38 26.74 -21.57
C THR A 151 -9.30 26.72 -20.36
N PHE A 152 -8.98 25.90 -19.36
CA PHE A 152 -9.70 25.90 -18.09
C PHE A 152 -9.03 26.86 -17.09
N TYR A 153 -9.84 27.70 -16.45
CA TYR A 153 -9.47 28.51 -15.29
C TYR A 153 -10.32 28.04 -14.12
N ALA A 154 -9.71 27.30 -13.20
CA ALA A 154 -10.40 26.72 -12.05
C ALA A 154 -10.72 27.79 -10.99
N GLY A 155 -9.94 28.87 -10.90
CA GLY A 155 -10.23 30.00 -10.03
C GLY A 155 -10.33 29.65 -8.54
N GLY A 156 -9.58 28.63 -8.09
CA GLY A 156 -9.63 28.10 -6.72
C GLY A 156 -10.68 27.02 -6.48
N TYR A 157 -11.50 26.66 -7.47
CA TYR A 157 -12.33 25.45 -7.41
C TYR A 157 -11.52 24.22 -7.79
N SER A 158 -11.95 23.03 -7.36
CA SER A 158 -11.30 21.79 -7.77
C SER A 158 -11.67 21.44 -9.22
N LEU A 159 -10.67 21.08 -10.02
CA LEU A 159 -10.87 20.51 -11.35
C LEU A 159 -10.30 19.09 -11.39
N ASN A 160 -11.15 18.10 -11.66
CA ASN A 160 -10.77 16.71 -11.80
C ASN A 160 -11.08 16.21 -13.21
N ILE A 161 -10.07 15.74 -13.94
CA ILE A 161 -10.21 15.06 -15.23
C ILE A 161 -9.72 13.62 -15.03
N THR A 162 -10.65 12.67 -15.06
CA THR A 162 -10.35 11.25 -14.76
C THR A 162 -9.55 10.58 -15.89
N SER A 163 -9.05 9.36 -15.63
CA SER A 163 -8.26 8.59 -16.60
C SER A 163 -9.04 8.20 -17.86
N ASP A 164 -10.37 8.18 -17.77
CA ASP A 164 -11.25 7.78 -18.86
C ASP A 164 -11.66 8.96 -19.76
N VAL A 165 -11.03 10.12 -19.58
CA VAL A 165 -11.21 11.28 -20.45
C VAL A 165 -10.12 11.32 -21.52
N GLU A 166 -10.52 11.42 -22.78
CA GLU A 166 -9.63 11.73 -23.89
C GLU A 166 -9.74 13.20 -24.31
N SER A 167 -8.73 13.71 -25.03
CA SER A 167 -8.86 14.99 -25.71
C SER A 167 -8.24 14.95 -27.10
N GLU A 168 -8.97 15.48 -28.08
CA GLU A 168 -8.51 15.52 -29.49
C GLU A 168 -7.40 16.55 -29.71
N ILE A 169 -7.35 17.60 -28.87
CA ILE A 169 -6.40 18.71 -28.98
C ILE A 169 -5.74 19.00 -27.63
N PRO A 170 -4.49 19.50 -27.59
CA PRO A 170 -3.88 19.92 -26.34
C PRO A 170 -4.64 21.09 -25.70
N MET A 171 -5.03 20.92 -24.44
CA MET A 171 -5.71 21.92 -23.62
C MET A 171 -4.73 22.69 -22.73
N SER A 172 -5.13 23.86 -22.23
CA SER A 172 -4.40 24.53 -21.14
C SER A 172 -5.23 24.55 -19.87
N VAL A 173 -4.58 24.42 -18.71
CA VAL A 173 -5.25 24.41 -17.40
C VAL A 173 -4.53 25.35 -16.44
N PHE A 174 -5.32 26.16 -15.73
CA PHE A 174 -4.87 27.04 -14.65
C PHE A 174 -5.72 26.77 -13.40
N GLY A 175 -5.07 26.46 -12.27
CA GLY A 175 -5.76 26.30 -10.99
C GLY A 175 -6.31 27.62 -10.47
N GLY A 176 -5.63 28.73 -10.80
CA GLY A 176 -6.05 30.08 -10.49
C GLY A 176 -6.97 30.72 -11.54
N GLY A 177 -7.15 32.04 -11.42
CA GLY A 177 -7.90 32.85 -12.38
C GLY A 177 -7.04 33.34 -13.55
N LYS A 178 -7.65 34.11 -14.46
CA LYS A 178 -6.97 34.72 -15.61
C LYS A 178 -6.38 36.12 -15.36
N TYR A 179 -6.91 36.81 -14.34
CA TYR A 179 -6.55 38.17 -13.94
C TYR A 179 -6.98 38.47 -12.49
N ASP A 180 -7.94 37.70 -11.98
CA ASP A 180 -8.45 37.83 -10.62
C ASP A 180 -7.68 36.89 -9.68
N ASN A 181 -7.11 37.44 -8.62
CA ASN A 181 -6.38 36.66 -7.62
C ASN A 181 -7.31 35.69 -6.89
N VAL A 182 -6.76 34.56 -6.46
CA VAL A 182 -7.43 33.58 -5.60
C VAL A 182 -6.98 33.80 -4.16
N ASP A 183 -7.94 33.95 -3.24
CA ASP A 183 -7.69 34.04 -1.79
C ASP A 183 -7.98 32.68 -1.15
N GLY A 184 -7.04 31.76 -1.29
CA GLY A 184 -7.17 30.35 -0.92
C GLY A 184 -6.25 29.46 -1.73
N ASP A 185 -6.41 28.15 -1.55
CA ASP A 185 -5.61 27.12 -2.23
C ASP A 185 -6.23 26.76 -3.60
N THR A 186 -5.43 26.14 -4.47
CA THR A 186 -5.90 25.54 -5.74
C THR A 186 -5.61 24.05 -5.75
N ASP A 187 -6.49 23.29 -6.40
CA ASP A 187 -6.38 21.83 -6.49
C ASP A 187 -6.83 21.33 -7.86
N ILE A 188 -5.95 20.66 -8.58
CA ILE A 188 -6.20 20.12 -9.91
C ILE A 188 -5.73 18.67 -9.97
N THR A 189 -6.58 17.79 -10.47
CA THR A 189 -6.25 16.38 -10.77
C THR A 189 -6.45 16.12 -12.26
N LEU A 190 -5.42 15.66 -12.96
CA LEU A 190 -5.41 15.39 -14.41
C LEU A 190 -4.83 14.00 -14.66
N LEU A 191 -5.71 13.01 -14.87
CA LEU A 191 -5.35 11.61 -15.07
C LEU A 191 -5.58 11.11 -16.51
N GLY A 192 -6.30 11.88 -17.31
CA GLY A 192 -6.53 11.67 -18.74
C GLY A 192 -6.45 12.98 -19.52
N GLY A 193 -6.56 12.93 -20.85
CA GLY A 193 -6.51 14.09 -21.74
C GLY A 193 -5.10 14.53 -22.16
N LYS A 194 -5.05 15.52 -23.07
CA LYS A 194 -3.81 16.08 -23.63
C LYS A 194 -3.68 17.55 -23.27
N TYR A 195 -2.48 17.97 -22.88
CA TYR A 195 -2.23 19.31 -22.36
C TYR A 195 -1.01 19.95 -23.01
N SER A 196 -1.14 21.21 -23.40
CA SER A 196 0.00 22.04 -23.79
C SER A 196 0.70 22.60 -22.55
N GLU A 197 -0.07 23.22 -21.66
CA GLU A 197 0.46 23.83 -20.44
C GLU A 197 -0.51 23.62 -19.27
N ILE A 198 0.03 23.19 -18.13
CA ILE A 198 -0.70 23.05 -16.86
C ILE A 198 -0.03 23.97 -15.83
N TYR A 199 -0.83 24.76 -15.13
CA TYR A 199 -0.39 25.66 -14.07
C TYR A 199 -1.21 25.45 -12.81
N GLY A 200 -0.55 25.25 -11.67
CA GLY A 200 -1.23 25.19 -10.38
C GLY A 200 -1.78 26.56 -9.98
N GLY A 201 -1.10 27.63 -10.39
CA GLY A 201 -1.51 29.02 -10.17
C GLY A 201 -2.38 29.61 -11.29
N GLY A 202 -2.52 30.94 -11.28
CA GLY A 202 -3.28 31.68 -12.29
C GLY A 202 -2.44 32.17 -13.47
N LEU A 203 -3.12 32.54 -14.56
CA LEU A 203 -2.53 33.37 -15.60
C LEU A 203 -2.59 34.81 -15.11
N ARG A 204 -1.46 35.53 -14.95
CA ARG A 204 -1.46 36.94 -14.49
C ARG A 204 -2.36 37.19 -13.27
N SER A 205 -2.44 36.21 -12.38
CA SER A 205 -3.33 36.15 -11.23
C SER A 205 -2.61 35.40 -10.12
N GLY A 206 -2.50 36.04 -8.96
CA GLY A 206 -1.83 35.47 -7.80
C GLY A 206 -2.72 34.52 -7.00
N VAL A 207 -2.09 33.57 -6.32
CA VAL A 207 -2.73 32.66 -5.37
C VAL A 207 -2.19 32.96 -3.97
N ASN A 208 -3.06 33.46 -3.08
CA ASN A 208 -2.75 33.75 -1.68
C ASN A 208 -2.88 32.49 -0.78
N GLY A 209 -2.50 31.34 -1.33
CA GLY A 209 -2.54 30.03 -0.71
C GLY A 209 -1.54 29.11 -1.41
N SER A 210 -1.69 27.82 -1.21
CA SER A 210 -0.89 26.78 -1.85
C SER A 210 -1.52 26.29 -3.15
N THR A 211 -0.71 25.73 -4.03
CA THR A 211 -1.20 25.10 -5.26
C THR A 211 -0.88 23.61 -5.27
N HIS A 212 -1.84 22.80 -5.71
CA HIS A 212 -1.69 21.36 -5.84
C HIS A 212 -2.06 20.90 -7.25
N ILE A 213 -1.18 20.11 -7.87
CA ILE A 213 -1.43 19.38 -9.10
C ILE A 213 -1.14 17.91 -8.84
N LEU A 214 -2.14 17.05 -9.08
CA LEU A 214 -1.95 15.62 -9.28
C LEU A 214 -2.02 15.31 -10.78
N PHE A 215 -0.91 14.85 -11.36
CA PHE A 215 -0.80 14.46 -12.76
C PHE A 215 -0.49 12.96 -12.85
N GLY A 216 -1.15 12.23 -13.75
CA GLY A 216 -0.88 10.80 -13.88
C GLY A 216 -1.73 10.07 -14.91
N GLY A 217 -1.94 8.78 -14.67
CA GLY A 217 -2.75 7.92 -15.53
C GLY A 217 -2.24 7.88 -16.98
N MET A 218 -3.14 8.17 -17.92
CA MET A 218 -2.91 8.21 -19.36
C MET A 218 -2.76 9.65 -19.90
N ALA A 219 -2.62 10.64 -19.02
CA ALA A 219 -2.49 12.04 -19.44
C ALA A 219 -1.16 12.31 -20.15
N GLU A 220 -1.18 13.20 -21.14
CA GLU A 220 -0.01 13.68 -21.87
C GLU A 220 0.12 15.20 -21.70
N ALA A 221 1.29 15.71 -21.30
CA ALA A 221 1.53 17.14 -21.12
C ALA A 221 2.85 17.62 -21.74
N GLU A 222 2.83 18.74 -22.44
CA GLU A 222 4.08 19.38 -22.87
C GLU A 222 4.79 20.09 -21.70
N SER A 223 4.07 20.83 -20.85
CA SER A 223 4.69 21.43 -19.65
C SER A 223 3.76 21.54 -18.46
N ILE A 224 4.29 21.25 -17.27
CA ILE A 224 3.61 21.37 -15.99
C ILE A 224 4.38 22.36 -15.11
N TYR A 225 3.66 23.30 -14.50
CA TYR A 225 4.20 24.30 -13.58
C TYR A 225 3.39 24.28 -12.28
N GLY A 226 4.04 24.04 -11.14
CA GLY A 226 3.38 24.14 -9.84
C GLY A 226 2.82 25.55 -9.55
N GLY A 227 3.47 26.59 -10.07
CA GLY A 227 3.08 27.99 -9.89
C GLY A 227 2.15 28.54 -10.98
N GLY A 228 2.04 29.87 -11.05
CA GLY A 228 1.29 30.57 -12.11
C GLY A 228 2.16 30.97 -13.31
N ARG A 229 1.54 31.69 -14.24
CA ARG A 229 2.19 32.19 -15.46
C ARG A 229 2.21 33.71 -15.49
N TRP A 230 3.32 34.28 -15.98
CA TRP A 230 3.65 35.71 -16.02
C TRP A 230 3.94 36.32 -14.65
N LEU A 231 4.49 37.54 -14.64
CA LEU A 231 5.00 38.23 -13.45
C LEU A 231 3.98 38.32 -12.28
N ASP A 232 2.69 38.45 -12.58
CA ASP A 232 1.63 38.58 -11.57
C ASP A 232 1.09 37.22 -11.09
N GLY A 233 1.54 36.10 -11.67
CA GLY A 233 1.14 34.72 -11.35
C GLY A 233 1.80 34.14 -10.09
N THR A 234 2.01 34.96 -9.06
CA THR A 234 2.75 34.58 -7.85
C THR A 234 1.96 33.62 -6.95
N VAL A 235 2.65 32.79 -6.18
CA VAL A 235 2.08 31.88 -5.17
C VAL A 235 2.76 32.14 -3.82
N THR A 236 2.00 32.10 -2.73
CA THR A 236 2.50 32.47 -1.38
C THR A 236 2.50 31.33 -0.35
N GLY A 237 1.64 30.31 -0.49
CA GLY A 237 1.54 29.19 0.47
C GLY A 237 2.52 28.04 0.21
N GLY A 238 2.88 27.82 -1.06
CA GLY A 238 3.75 26.72 -1.51
C GLY A 238 3.20 26.09 -2.80
N THR A 239 4.05 25.42 -3.57
CA THR A 239 3.62 24.67 -4.76
C THR A 239 3.89 23.19 -4.59
N TYR A 240 2.95 22.36 -5.05
CA TYR A 240 2.98 20.90 -4.93
C TYR A 240 2.58 20.28 -6.26
N VAL A 241 3.52 19.57 -6.90
CA VAL A 241 3.29 18.80 -8.11
C VAL A 241 3.55 17.32 -7.82
N GLU A 242 2.49 16.52 -7.85
CA GLU A 242 2.55 15.07 -7.69
C GLU A 242 2.39 14.39 -9.06
N CYS A 243 3.34 13.53 -9.43
CA CYS A 243 3.31 12.77 -10.66
C CYS A 243 3.26 11.27 -10.37
N THR A 244 2.15 10.63 -10.76
CA THR A 244 1.85 9.21 -10.51
C THR A 244 1.79 8.37 -11.78
N GLY A 245 2.06 8.96 -12.95
CA GLY A 245 1.97 8.33 -14.26
C GLY A 245 2.03 9.35 -15.40
N GLY A 246 1.52 8.98 -16.57
CA GLY A 246 1.45 9.88 -17.73
C GLY A 246 2.79 10.18 -18.41
N GLU A 247 2.70 10.93 -19.51
CA GLU A 247 3.85 11.43 -20.28
C GLU A 247 3.97 12.94 -20.12
N CYS A 248 5.17 13.44 -19.81
CA CYS A 248 5.42 14.87 -19.69
C CYS A 248 6.76 15.27 -20.32
N LEU A 249 6.79 16.33 -21.12
CA LEU A 249 8.08 16.83 -21.62
C LEU A 249 8.84 17.58 -20.52
N ASN A 250 8.23 18.61 -19.91
CA ASN A 250 8.88 19.39 -18.84
C ASN A 250 8.01 19.52 -17.59
N LEU A 251 8.55 19.15 -16.44
CA LEU A 251 7.91 19.34 -15.14
C LEU A 251 8.70 20.35 -14.30
N PHE A 252 8.04 21.45 -13.94
CA PHE A 252 8.58 22.49 -13.07
C PHE A 252 7.81 22.54 -11.74
N GLY A 253 8.51 22.44 -10.62
CA GLY A 253 7.91 22.68 -9.30
C GLY A 253 7.47 24.13 -9.12
N GLY A 254 8.12 25.07 -9.79
CA GLY A 254 7.82 26.49 -9.73
C GLY A 254 6.86 26.98 -10.82
N SER A 255 7.01 28.25 -11.17
CA SER A 255 6.16 29.02 -12.10
C SER A 255 6.81 29.17 -13.49
N ASN A 256 6.09 29.80 -14.41
CA ASN A 256 6.67 30.35 -15.64
C ASN A 256 6.70 31.88 -15.56
N MET A 257 7.89 32.47 -15.45
CA MET A 257 8.18 33.90 -15.30
C MET A 257 7.72 34.58 -14.00
N ALA A 258 6.89 33.95 -13.16
CA ALA A 258 6.44 34.56 -11.90
C ALA A 258 7.48 34.35 -10.79
N GLU A 259 7.90 35.39 -10.08
CA GLU A 259 8.79 35.17 -8.92
C GLU A 259 8.00 34.51 -7.78
N LEU A 260 8.58 33.46 -7.16
CA LEU A 260 7.94 32.72 -6.08
C LEU A 260 8.62 33.04 -4.75
N ASN A 261 7.81 33.40 -3.74
CA ASN A 261 8.27 33.68 -2.37
C ASN A 261 7.86 32.56 -1.41
N CYS A 262 7.80 31.33 -1.91
CA CYS A 262 7.40 30.14 -1.18
C CYS A 262 8.28 28.95 -1.59
N ASP A 263 8.10 27.84 -0.89
CA ASP A 263 8.80 26.59 -1.19
C ASP A 263 8.09 25.82 -2.30
N THR A 264 8.86 25.14 -3.14
CA THR A 264 8.35 24.32 -4.24
C THR A 264 8.60 22.83 -4.00
N HIS A 265 7.63 21.99 -4.37
CA HIS A 265 7.67 20.56 -4.13
C HIS A 265 7.30 19.80 -5.40
N VAL A 266 8.18 18.89 -5.81
CA VAL A 266 7.93 17.92 -6.89
C VAL A 266 8.04 16.53 -6.29
N TYR A 267 7.00 15.72 -6.44
CA TYR A 267 6.94 14.36 -5.92
C TYR A 267 6.58 13.39 -7.03
N ILE A 268 7.49 12.47 -7.35
CA ILE A 268 7.34 11.55 -8.49
C ILE A 268 7.37 10.11 -8.00
N THR A 269 6.28 9.39 -8.25
CA THR A 269 6.15 7.95 -7.94
C THR A 269 6.15 7.08 -9.20
N ARG A 270 5.76 7.63 -10.36
CA ARG A 270 5.72 6.97 -11.68
C ARG A 270 5.63 8.06 -12.78
N GLY A 271 5.81 7.67 -14.04
CA GLY A 271 5.66 8.56 -15.20
C GLY A 271 6.89 8.55 -16.13
N ASP A 272 6.67 9.03 -17.35
CA ASP A 272 7.67 9.18 -18.41
C ASP A 272 7.88 10.67 -18.66
N ILE A 273 8.92 11.24 -18.03
CA ILE A 273 9.14 12.69 -17.97
C ILE A 273 10.50 13.02 -18.57
N ASP A 274 10.61 13.83 -19.63
CA ASP A 274 11.93 14.12 -20.20
C ASP A 274 12.80 14.95 -19.23
N SER A 275 12.30 16.09 -18.76
CA SER A 275 13.06 17.02 -17.92
C SER A 275 12.30 17.45 -16.67
N VAL A 276 12.96 17.38 -15.51
CA VAL A 276 12.40 17.79 -14.21
C VAL A 276 13.21 18.96 -13.64
N TYR A 277 12.52 19.98 -13.14
CA TYR A 277 13.08 21.15 -12.49
C TYR A 277 12.36 21.40 -11.16
N GLY A 278 13.11 21.47 -10.05
CA GLY A 278 12.51 21.77 -8.74
C GLY A 278 11.99 23.19 -8.66
N GLY A 279 12.61 24.14 -9.36
CA GLY A 279 12.26 25.56 -9.37
C GLY A 279 11.39 25.97 -10.56
N SER A 280 11.44 27.27 -10.88
CA SER A 280 10.68 27.89 -11.96
C SER A 280 11.37 27.84 -13.32
N GLU A 281 10.61 28.07 -14.38
CA GLU A 281 11.13 28.45 -15.69
C GLU A 281 11.18 29.98 -15.80
N ASN A 282 12.34 30.53 -16.16
CA ASN A 282 12.53 31.98 -16.39
C ASN A 282 12.22 32.89 -15.17
N ALA A 283 12.24 32.36 -13.95
CA ALA A 283 12.07 33.13 -12.72
C ALA A 283 12.85 32.54 -11.55
N SER A 284 13.16 33.37 -10.55
CA SER A 284 13.84 32.94 -9.32
C SER A 284 12.85 32.44 -8.28
N VAL A 285 13.33 31.58 -7.40
CA VAL A 285 12.58 31.09 -6.23
C VAL A 285 13.26 31.65 -4.97
N GLN A 286 12.53 32.46 -4.21
CA GLN A 286 13.01 33.02 -2.94
C GLN A 286 12.85 32.05 -1.74
N GLY A 287 12.23 30.89 -1.95
CA GLY A 287 12.15 29.79 -0.98
C GLY A 287 13.13 28.65 -1.25
N ASN A 288 12.80 27.48 -0.73
CA ASN A 288 13.49 26.21 -0.99
C ASN A 288 12.84 25.49 -2.18
N THR A 289 13.61 24.61 -2.83
CA THR A 289 13.09 23.71 -3.86
C THR A 289 13.35 22.27 -3.45
N ILE A 290 12.33 21.43 -3.52
CA ILE A 290 12.40 20.03 -3.08
C ILE A 290 11.92 19.13 -4.21
N VAL A 291 12.79 18.24 -4.68
CA VAL A 291 12.49 17.23 -5.69
C VAL A 291 12.65 15.85 -5.08
N THR A 292 11.54 15.11 -4.99
CA THR A 292 11.49 13.74 -4.46
C THR A 292 11.16 12.76 -5.57
N ILE A 293 12.04 11.80 -5.81
CA ILE A 293 11.86 10.76 -6.83
C ILE A 293 11.84 9.41 -6.12
N LYS A 294 10.63 8.88 -5.93
CA LYS A 294 10.42 7.52 -5.43
C LYS A 294 10.66 6.48 -6.52
N ARG A 295 10.05 6.72 -7.68
CA ARG A 295 10.19 5.91 -8.90
C ARG A 295 9.81 6.76 -10.11
N ILE A 296 10.47 6.51 -11.24
CA ILE A 296 10.19 7.19 -12.52
C ILE A 296 10.56 6.24 -13.67
N ASN A 297 9.70 6.11 -14.69
CA ASN A 297 9.89 5.11 -15.76
C ASN A 297 11.06 5.53 -16.67
N SER A 298 11.00 6.77 -17.15
CA SER A 298 12.05 7.41 -17.93
C SER A 298 12.20 8.87 -17.50
N VAL A 299 13.46 9.31 -17.44
CA VAL A 299 13.85 10.72 -17.33
C VAL A 299 15.23 10.93 -17.89
N ASN A 300 15.38 12.04 -18.61
CA ASN A 300 16.63 12.43 -19.24
C ASN A 300 17.48 13.23 -18.26
N CYS A 301 16.93 14.31 -17.71
CA CYS A 301 17.63 15.16 -16.75
C CYS A 301 16.73 15.69 -15.62
N VAL A 302 17.36 15.88 -14.46
CA VAL A 302 16.74 16.46 -13.27
C VAL A 302 17.62 17.62 -12.82
N TYR A 303 17.01 18.76 -12.54
CA TYR A 303 17.63 19.92 -11.91
C TYR A 303 16.87 20.23 -10.63
N THR A 304 17.55 20.36 -9.49
CA THR A 304 16.84 20.70 -8.23
C THR A 304 16.42 22.16 -8.16
N GLY A 305 17.03 23.05 -8.95
CA GLY A 305 16.70 24.48 -9.01
C GLY A 305 15.90 24.89 -10.25
N CYS A 306 16.07 26.15 -10.66
CA CYS A 306 15.35 26.75 -11.78
C CYS A 306 15.94 26.39 -13.16
N ALA A 307 15.09 26.41 -14.19
CA ALA A 307 15.53 26.34 -15.58
C ALA A 307 15.93 27.72 -16.11
N ASN A 308 17.08 27.78 -16.78
CA ASN A 308 17.70 29.02 -17.22
C ASN A 308 18.01 28.97 -18.70
N LEU A 309 16.98 29.16 -19.52
CA LEU A 309 17.15 29.26 -20.97
C LEU A 309 17.70 30.63 -21.40
N ASN A 310 17.43 31.72 -20.66
CA ASN A 310 17.75 33.09 -21.08
C ASN A 310 18.23 34.08 -19.98
N SER A 311 18.18 33.71 -18.70
CA SER A 311 18.62 34.55 -17.57
C SER A 311 19.21 33.70 -16.45
N ALA A 312 20.03 34.28 -15.58
CA ALA A 312 20.59 33.60 -14.41
C ALA A 312 19.58 33.61 -13.25
N ASN A 313 18.49 32.84 -13.37
CA ASN A 313 17.54 32.69 -12.27
C ASN A 313 18.06 31.69 -11.25
N SER A 314 17.81 31.95 -9.98
CA SER A 314 18.39 31.16 -8.89
C SER A 314 17.37 30.82 -7.82
N VAL A 315 17.72 29.84 -7.01
CA VAL A 315 17.09 29.55 -5.73
C VAL A 315 17.89 30.25 -4.64
N THR A 316 17.25 31.16 -3.90
CA THR A 316 17.94 31.87 -2.80
C THR A 316 17.99 31.05 -1.51
N GLY A 317 17.03 30.12 -1.34
CA GLY A 317 17.02 29.14 -0.25
C GLY A 317 17.89 27.93 -0.56
N MET A 318 17.43 26.76 -0.12
CA MET A 318 18.10 25.48 -0.34
C MET A 318 17.45 24.72 -1.49
N THR A 319 18.27 24.06 -2.32
CA THR A 319 17.76 23.05 -3.25
C THR A 319 17.97 21.66 -2.65
N VAL A 320 16.96 20.80 -2.73
CA VAL A 320 16.94 19.46 -2.11
C VAL A 320 16.57 18.42 -3.17
N LEU A 321 17.40 17.39 -3.31
CA LEU A 321 17.09 16.17 -4.05
C LEU A 321 16.91 15.00 -3.10
N GLU A 322 15.76 14.35 -3.12
CA GLU A 322 15.50 13.09 -2.41
C GLU A 322 15.37 11.93 -3.41
N LEU A 323 16.23 10.92 -3.28
CA LEU A 323 16.24 9.75 -4.15
C LEU A 323 15.93 8.47 -3.37
N TYR A 324 15.04 7.65 -3.92
CA TYR A 324 14.76 6.30 -3.46
C TYR A 324 15.35 5.24 -4.41
N PRO A 325 15.42 3.97 -4.00
CA PRO A 325 16.04 2.91 -4.79
C PRO A 325 15.43 2.68 -6.18
N LEU A 326 14.16 3.01 -6.37
CA LEU A 326 13.46 2.83 -7.66
C LEU A 326 13.52 4.07 -8.57
N ALA A 327 14.27 5.11 -8.20
CA ALA A 327 14.59 6.22 -9.09
C ALA A 327 15.46 5.74 -10.28
N LYS A 328 15.56 6.55 -11.34
CA LYS A 328 16.22 6.11 -12.59
C LYS A 328 17.74 6.23 -12.51
N GLU A 329 18.47 5.12 -12.58
CA GLU A 329 19.94 5.13 -12.42
C GLU A 329 20.70 5.89 -13.53
N ASN A 330 20.18 5.90 -14.76
CA ASN A 330 20.87 6.47 -15.93
C ASN A 330 20.47 7.92 -16.26
N ALA A 331 19.77 8.60 -15.36
CA ALA A 331 19.41 10.00 -15.53
C ALA A 331 20.52 10.92 -15.03
N GLU A 332 20.63 12.11 -15.62
CA GLU A 332 21.53 13.15 -15.12
C GLU A 332 20.85 13.94 -14.00
N TYR A 333 21.36 13.82 -12.76
CA TYR A 333 20.85 14.57 -11.62
C TYR A 333 21.77 15.76 -11.33
N ASN A 334 21.30 16.96 -11.63
CA ASN A 334 22.05 18.20 -11.49
C ASN A 334 21.52 18.98 -10.29
N LEU A 335 22.41 19.35 -9.37
CA LEU A 335 22.05 20.15 -8.22
C LEU A 335 22.09 21.64 -8.53
N GLY A 336 21.07 22.33 -8.06
CA GLY A 336 20.87 23.75 -8.27
C GLY A 336 20.18 24.06 -9.58
N SER A 337 20.12 25.36 -9.84
CA SER A 337 19.58 25.94 -11.06
C SER A 337 20.56 25.76 -12.21
N GLN A 338 20.02 25.59 -13.42
CA GLN A 338 20.81 25.38 -14.62
C GLN A 338 21.80 26.54 -14.84
N SER A 339 23.08 26.26 -15.06
CA SER A 339 24.13 27.27 -15.30
C SER A 339 24.32 28.34 -14.20
N VAL A 340 23.99 28.04 -12.95
CA VAL A 340 24.22 28.92 -11.79
C VAL A 340 25.12 28.24 -10.77
N ASP A 341 26.19 28.94 -10.36
CA ASP A 341 27.12 28.48 -9.32
C ASP A 341 26.78 29.13 -7.96
N GLY A 342 27.06 28.39 -6.87
CA GLY A 342 27.07 28.96 -5.51
C GLY A 342 25.75 28.85 -4.73
N GLU A 343 24.74 28.17 -5.27
CA GLU A 343 23.51 27.83 -4.54
C GLU A 343 23.77 26.83 -3.39
N SER A 344 22.90 26.85 -2.38
CA SER A 344 22.97 25.92 -1.25
C SER A 344 22.25 24.63 -1.61
N ASN A 345 23.00 23.58 -1.93
CA ASN A 345 22.45 22.32 -2.43
C ASN A 345 22.57 21.19 -1.39
N THR A 346 21.50 20.41 -1.28
CA THR A 346 21.37 19.24 -0.41
C THR A 346 20.89 18.04 -1.20
N VAL A 347 21.46 16.87 -0.93
CA VAL A 347 21.01 15.59 -1.48
C VAL A 347 20.79 14.59 -0.36
N ILE A 348 19.67 13.90 -0.44
CA ILE A 348 19.21 12.89 0.50
C ILE A 348 19.05 11.59 -0.26
N TYR A 349 19.83 10.58 0.16
CA TYR A 349 19.74 9.23 -0.37
C TYR A 349 18.98 8.36 0.63
N LEU A 350 17.82 7.87 0.23
CA LEU A 350 16.91 7.11 1.07
C LEU A 350 16.99 5.61 0.78
N ASN A 351 16.73 4.79 1.80
CA ASN A 351 16.70 3.32 1.70
C ASN A 351 17.96 2.71 1.06
N GLY A 352 19.14 3.24 1.38
CA GLY A 352 20.43 2.66 0.95
C GLY A 352 20.85 2.99 -0.50
N CYS A 353 20.12 3.86 -1.20
CA CYS A 353 20.36 4.15 -2.62
C CYS A 353 21.64 4.97 -2.94
N TYR A 354 22.43 5.33 -1.93
CA TYR A 354 23.64 6.15 -2.13
C TYR A 354 24.60 5.54 -3.17
N ASN A 355 24.90 4.25 -3.05
CA ASN A 355 25.86 3.60 -3.96
C ASN A 355 25.37 3.60 -5.41
N THR A 356 24.07 3.62 -5.63
CA THR A 356 23.45 3.66 -6.95
C THR A 356 23.61 5.04 -7.61
N PHE A 357 23.32 6.10 -6.86
CA PHE A 357 23.15 7.43 -7.45
C PHE A 357 24.30 8.40 -7.21
N HIS A 358 25.26 8.10 -6.32
CA HIS A 358 26.33 9.04 -5.98
C HIS A 358 27.17 9.51 -7.19
N ASN A 359 27.34 8.67 -8.22
CA ASN A 359 28.08 9.04 -9.44
C ASN A 359 27.21 9.70 -10.51
N CYS A 360 25.89 9.69 -10.33
CA CYS A 360 24.92 10.26 -11.29
C CYS A 360 24.51 11.69 -10.88
N VAL A 361 24.94 12.15 -9.71
CA VAL A 361 24.65 13.50 -9.19
C VAL A 361 25.83 14.44 -9.44
N SER A 362 25.58 15.64 -9.97
CA SER A 362 26.57 16.67 -10.26
C SER A 362 26.28 17.98 -9.49
N GLY A 363 27.31 18.68 -8.98
CA GLY A 363 27.17 19.98 -8.28
C GLY A 363 28.18 20.21 -7.14
N THR A 364 28.23 21.43 -6.57
CA THR A 364 29.04 21.73 -5.36
C THR A 364 28.20 21.49 -4.08
N GLU A 365 28.63 20.54 -3.27
CA GLU A 365 27.88 20.01 -2.11
C GLU A 365 28.19 20.75 -0.80
N LYS A 366 27.19 20.92 0.06
CA LYS A 366 27.36 21.16 1.51
C LYS A 366 26.60 20.09 2.35
N TYR A 367 26.84 18.80 2.05
CA TYR A 367 26.57 17.55 2.82
C TYR A 367 25.15 17.34 3.44
N THR A 368 24.32 16.37 3.03
CA THR A 368 24.27 14.88 3.17
C THR A 368 23.80 14.34 4.54
N VAL A 369 22.65 13.65 4.54
CA VAL A 369 22.27 12.65 5.57
C VAL A 369 21.96 11.34 4.85
N LYS A 370 22.68 10.27 5.21
CA LYS A 370 22.29 8.89 4.90
C LYS A 370 21.68 8.31 6.16
N ALA A 371 20.43 7.88 6.09
CA ALA A 371 19.82 7.10 7.16
C ALA A 371 19.65 5.67 6.64
N THR A 372 20.26 4.72 7.33
CA THR A 372 19.90 3.30 7.20
C THR A 372 18.55 3.06 7.88
N SER A 373 17.84 1.99 7.55
CA SER A 373 16.65 1.59 8.31
C SER A 373 16.99 1.41 9.81
N GLY A 374 16.10 1.82 10.71
CA GLY A 374 16.29 1.68 12.16
C GLY A 374 16.25 2.94 13.02
N GLY A 375 15.83 4.10 12.50
CA GLY A 375 15.65 5.32 13.28
C GLY A 375 15.27 6.53 12.43
N MET A 376 15.03 7.67 13.07
CA MET A 376 14.63 8.94 12.46
C MET A 376 15.69 10.02 12.70
N VAL A 377 15.83 10.96 11.77
CA VAL A 377 16.61 12.20 11.93
C VAL A 377 15.63 13.36 11.83
N GLU A 378 15.60 14.25 12.82
CA GLU A 378 14.67 15.39 12.88
C GLU A 378 15.45 16.69 13.13
N TRP A 379 14.95 17.83 12.66
CA TRP A 379 15.62 19.12 12.85
C TRP A 379 15.33 19.73 14.23
N ALA A 380 16.33 20.32 14.90
CA ALA A 380 16.26 20.64 16.33
C ALA A 380 16.12 22.14 16.69
N GLY A 381 15.57 22.95 15.77
CA GLY A 381 15.06 24.29 16.07
C GLY A 381 16.07 25.44 15.98
N ALA A 382 17.38 25.19 15.91
CA ALA A 382 18.42 26.22 15.68
C ALA A 382 19.20 25.98 14.38
N GLU A 383 19.61 27.05 13.68
CA GLU A 383 20.35 26.98 12.40
C GLU A 383 21.50 25.96 12.45
N GLY A 384 21.43 24.93 11.61
CA GLY A 384 22.45 23.88 11.54
C GLY A 384 22.37 22.81 12.65
N SER A 385 21.24 22.66 13.33
CA SER A 385 21.05 21.64 14.37
C SER A 385 20.07 20.53 14.01
N PHE A 386 20.44 19.27 14.32
CA PHE A 386 19.62 18.09 14.10
C PHE A 386 19.64 17.17 15.33
N ALA A 387 18.58 16.38 15.49
CA ALA A 387 18.40 15.33 16.45
C ALA A 387 18.34 13.97 15.73
N ILE A 388 18.84 12.93 16.39
CA ILE A 388 18.69 11.55 15.93
C ILE A 388 17.83 10.77 16.95
N MET A 389 16.91 9.97 16.45
CA MET A 389 15.97 9.15 17.22
C MET A 389 16.02 7.69 16.73
N PRO A 390 16.91 6.86 17.27
CA PRO A 390 16.95 5.44 16.92
C PRO A 390 15.61 4.74 17.25
N SER A 391 15.12 3.87 16.36
CA SER A 391 13.96 3.00 16.63
C SER A 391 14.33 1.91 17.64
N ASP A 392 13.33 1.30 18.27
CA ASP A 392 13.55 0.19 19.20
C ASP A 392 14.39 -0.92 18.54
N GLY A 393 15.49 -1.32 19.20
CA GLY A 393 16.41 -2.32 18.66
C GLY A 393 17.58 -1.74 17.84
N TYR A 394 17.76 -0.42 17.79
CA TYR A 394 18.84 0.25 17.08
C TYR A 394 19.52 1.32 17.96
N TYR A 395 20.73 1.73 17.57
CA TYR A 395 21.40 2.93 18.09
C TYR A 395 21.93 3.79 16.94
N GLY A 396 22.02 5.10 17.18
CA GLY A 396 22.51 6.06 16.20
C GLY A 396 24.01 6.28 16.32
N THR A 397 24.71 6.40 15.20
CA THR A 397 26.08 6.94 15.14
C THR A 397 26.12 8.22 14.32
N VAL A 398 26.94 9.18 14.73
CA VAL A 398 27.25 10.40 13.97
C VAL A 398 28.76 10.45 13.75
N ASN A 399 29.22 10.47 12.51
CA ASN A 399 30.63 10.35 12.10
C ASN A 399 31.32 9.13 12.74
N GLY A 400 30.61 7.99 12.77
CA GLY A 400 31.09 6.73 13.35
C GLY A 400 31.11 6.68 14.89
N ILE A 401 30.66 7.73 15.58
CA ILE A 401 30.61 7.77 17.04
C ILE A 401 29.19 7.47 17.50
N LYS A 402 29.00 6.43 18.34
CA LYS A 402 27.72 6.11 18.98
C LYS A 402 27.22 7.28 19.83
N ARG A 403 25.94 7.64 19.66
CA ARG A 403 25.29 8.72 20.40
C ARG A 403 23.95 8.24 20.94
N ASP A 404 23.75 8.37 22.24
CA ASP A 404 22.45 8.13 22.87
C ASP A 404 21.67 9.45 22.80
N SER A 405 20.72 9.53 21.85
CA SER A 405 19.73 10.59 21.59
C SER A 405 19.98 11.97 22.20
N TYR A 406 20.51 12.96 21.45
CA TYR A 406 20.47 14.40 21.78
C TYR A 406 20.67 15.29 20.53
N VAL A 407 20.30 16.57 20.64
CA VAL A 407 20.43 17.66 19.65
C VAL A 407 21.91 18.07 19.45
N PHE A 408 22.37 18.26 18.21
CA PHE A 408 23.74 18.65 17.87
C PHE A 408 23.80 19.98 17.11
N GLU A 409 24.75 20.86 17.44
CA GLU A 409 25.10 22.05 16.65
C GLU A 409 26.52 21.90 16.08
N THR A 410 26.68 21.64 14.77
CA THR A 410 28.00 21.70 14.12
C THR A 410 27.91 22.00 12.62
N PHE A 411 28.84 22.82 12.11
CA PHE A 411 29.10 23.02 10.69
C PHE A 411 30.01 21.91 10.12
N GLY A 412 29.56 21.13 9.12
CA GLY A 412 30.38 20.13 8.39
C GLY A 412 29.65 18.87 7.92
N VAL A 413 30.38 17.94 7.27
CA VAL A 413 29.90 16.60 6.81
C VAL A 413 29.52 15.70 7.98
N LEU A 414 28.38 15.01 7.88
CA LEU A 414 27.89 14.13 8.94
C LEU A 414 27.42 12.78 8.37
N ASP A 415 28.15 11.70 8.67
CA ASP A 415 27.68 10.32 8.44
C ASP A 415 26.79 9.89 9.60
N VAL A 416 25.48 9.76 9.33
CA VAL A 416 24.52 9.19 10.27
C VAL A 416 24.31 7.71 9.93
N SER A 417 24.19 6.85 10.92
CA SER A 417 23.81 5.45 10.69
C SER A 417 23.01 4.94 11.87
N PHE A 418 21.91 4.24 11.58
CA PHE A 418 21.14 3.51 12.56
C PHE A 418 21.59 2.06 12.50
N ILE A 419 22.37 1.68 13.52
CA ILE A 419 22.95 0.36 13.59
C ILE A 419 22.04 -0.48 14.46
N LYS A 420 21.47 -1.54 13.87
CA LYS A 420 20.72 -2.54 14.62
C LYS A 420 21.64 -3.06 15.73
N TYR A 421 21.14 -3.18 16.95
CA TYR A 421 21.93 -3.87 17.96
C TYR A 421 22.35 -5.22 17.38
N PRO A 422 23.67 -5.55 17.37
CA PRO A 422 24.11 -6.84 16.89
C PRO A 422 23.32 -7.90 17.66
N ALA A 423 22.84 -8.92 16.94
CA ALA A 423 21.95 -9.95 17.47
C ALA A 423 22.37 -10.29 18.90
N GLU A 424 21.52 -9.95 19.88
CA GLU A 424 21.85 -10.03 21.29
C GLU A 424 22.55 -11.36 21.57
N SER A 425 23.59 -11.33 22.41
CA SER A 425 24.30 -12.54 22.82
C SER A 425 23.29 -13.54 23.34
N SER A 426 22.95 -14.54 22.54
CA SER A 426 21.72 -15.31 22.70
C SER A 426 22.02 -16.80 22.75
N ILE A 427 21.28 -17.48 23.60
CA ILE A 427 21.25 -18.94 23.63
C ILE A 427 20.33 -19.36 22.48
N LYS A 428 20.91 -19.83 21.39
CA LYS A 428 20.16 -20.27 20.20
C LYS A 428 19.48 -21.61 20.43
N SER A 429 20.12 -22.50 21.17
CA SER A 429 19.50 -23.73 21.65
C SER A 429 20.24 -24.29 22.85
N CYS A 430 19.51 -24.94 23.75
CA CYS A 430 20.08 -25.63 24.92
C CYS A 430 19.50 -27.04 25.02
N ARG A 431 20.37 -28.01 25.33
CA ARG A 431 19.97 -29.39 25.63
C ARG A 431 20.69 -29.88 26.87
N ALA A 432 19.96 -30.56 27.74
CA ALA A 432 20.51 -31.24 28.91
C ALA A 432 19.95 -32.67 28.96
N TYR A 433 20.73 -33.57 29.54
CA TYR A 433 20.43 -35.00 29.62
C TYR A 433 20.93 -35.56 30.96
N ARG A 434 20.28 -36.62 31.44
CA ARG A 434 20.66 -37.37 32.66
C ARG A 434 21.39 -38.66 32.29
N ILE A 435 22.61 -38.90 32.78
CA ILE A 435 23.25 -40.24 32.71
C ILE A 435 23.04 -40.97 34.03
N ASN A 436 22.47 -42.17 33.98
CA ASN A 436 22.35 -43.05 35.13
C ASN A 436 23.48 -44.10 35.11
N ASN A 437 24.49 -43.93 35.95
CA ASN A 437 25.68 -44.80 35.96
C ASN A 437 25.51 -46.06 36.86
N GLY A 438 24.28 -46.55 37.05
CA GLY A 438 23.99 -47.76 37.82
C GLY A 438 24.14 -47.64 39.35
N ASN A 439 24.21 -46.42 39.90
CA ASN A 439 24.26 -46.12 41.34
C ASN A 439 23.53 -44.78 41.64
N LYS A 440 23.31 -44.44 42.93
CA LYS A 440 22.54 -43.26 43.45
C LYS A 440 22.95 -41.85 42.96
N TYR A 441 23.85 -41.72 41.99
CA TYR A 441 24.34 -40.45 41.46
C TYR A 441 24.05 -40.36 39.96
N ALA A 442 23.51 -39.23 39.53
CA ALA A 442 23.31 -38.92 38.12
C ALA A 442 24.13 -37.68 37.74
N ASP A 443 24.66 -37.69 36.52
CA ASP A 443 25.33 -36.54 35.91
C ASP A 443 24.36 -35.80 34.99
N VAL A 444 24.42 -34.47 35.00
CA VAL A 444 23.75 -33.64 33.99
C VAL A 444 24.79 -33.24 32.95
N TYR A 445 24.59 -33.65 31.71
CA TYR A 445 25.45 -33.32 30.56
C TYR A 445 24.61 -32.67 29.48
N GLY A 446 25.23 -31.88 28.62
CA GLY A 446 24.49 -31.15 27.60
C GLY A 446 25.35 -30.28 26.72
N SER A 447 24.67 -29.54 25.85
CA SER A 447 25.31 -28.52 25.02
C SER A 447 24.40 -27.31 24.85
N ALA A 448 25.02 -26.14 24.73
CA ALA A 448 24.38 -24.86 24.49
C ALA A 448 24.98 -24.23 23.24
N ASP A 449 24.17 -23.99 22.23
CA ASP A 449 24.57 -23.22 21.05
C ASP A 449 24.35 -21.74 21.34
N ILE A 450 25.44 -20.97 21.32
CA ILE A 450 25.46 -19.59 21.81
C ILE A 450 25.96 -18.70 20.68
N ALA A 451 25.17 -17.70 20.32
CA ALA A 451 25.64 -16.60 19.50
C ALA A 451 26.21 -15.52 20.42
N LEU A 452 27.48 -15.15 20.26
CA LEU A 452 28.10 -14.03 20.96
C LEU A 452 28.32 -12.86 20.00
N SER A 453 28.15 -11.63 20.49
CA SER A 453 28.63 -10.44 19.77
C SER A 453 30.16 -10.40 19.72
N GLU A 454 30.76 -9.71 18.75
CA GLU A 454 32.23 -9.55 18.66
C GLU A 454 32.82 -8.92 19.93
N GLU A 455 32.08 -7.99 20.54
CA GLU A 455 32.47 -7.35 21.81
C GLU A 455 32.44 -8.34 22.98
N ASP A 456 31.42 -9.19 23.06
CA ASP A 456 31.29 -10.20 24.14
C ASP A 456 32.27 -11.36 23.99
N GLU A 457 32.60 -11.74 22.74
CA GLU A 457 33.64 -12.74 22.46
C GLU A 457 35.01 -12.25 22.94
N ALA A 458 35.35 -10.98 22.70
CA ALA A 458 36.58 -10.36 23.21
C ALA A 458 36.65 -10.30 24.75
N LYS A 459 35.49 -10.25 25.43
CA LYS A 459 35.39 -10.17 26.90
C LYS A 459 35.39 -11.53 27.61
N ASN A 460 35.46 -12.66 26.90
CA ASN A 460 35.46 -14.01 27.48
C ASN A 460 34.27 -14.27 28.42
N LYS A 461 33.05 -14.03 27.95
CA LYS A 461 31.81 -14.23 28.74
C LYS A 461 31.65 -15.69 29.21
N ARG A 462 30.84 -15.86 30.27
CA ARG A 462 30.60 -17.14 30.95
C ARG A 462 29.12 -17.53 30.92
N LEU A 463 28.87 -18.81 30.68
CA LEU A 463 27.56 -19.44 30.83
C LEU A 463 27.44 -20.03 32.23
N TYR A 464 26.37 -19.64 32.91
CA TYR A 464 26.00 -20.12 34.24
C TYR A 464 24.85 -21.11 34.09
N ILE A 465 24.98 -22.25 34.75
CA ILE A 465 24.03 -23.36 34.65
C ILE A 465 23.57 -23.71 36.06
N ALA A 466 22.26 -23.75 36.29
CA ALA A 466 21.67 -24.06 37.59
C ALA A 466 20.62 -25.16 37.46
N VAL A 467 20.68 -26.17 38.34
CA VAL A 467 19.73 -27.28 38.41
C VAL A 467 18.88 -27.13 39.65
N LYS A 468 17.57 -26.97 39.45
CA LYS A 468 16.56 -26.82 40.50
C LYS A 468 15.68 -28.07 40.57
N ASP A 469 15.44 -28.57 41.77
CA ASP A 469 14.43 -29.61 42.02
C ASP A 469 13.05 -28.94 41.99
N ASN A 470 12.20 -29.35 41.05
CA ASN A 470 10.88 -28.74 40.87
C ASN A 470 9.92 -29.06 42.02
N TYR A 471 10.18 -30.13 42.78
CA TYR A 471 9.36 -30.51 43.92
C TYR A 471 9.71 -29.71 45.17
N SER A 472 10.98 -29.72 45.59
CA SER A 472 11.41 -28.96 46.78
C SER A 472 11.59 -27.46 46.51
N GLY A 473 11.67 -27.07 45.24
CA GLY A 473 11.99 -25.71 44.82
C GLY A 473 13.45 -25.30 45.08
N GLY A 474 14.27 -26.19 45.63
CA GLY A 474 15.65 -25.90 46.03
C GLY A 474 16.66 -26.01 44.87
N LEU A 475 17.72 -25.21 44.93
CA LEU A 475 18.89 -25.36 44.06
C LEU A 475 19.65 -26.63 44.45
N VAL A 476 19.79 -27.55 43.50
CA VAL A 476 20.49 -28.84 43.68
C VAL A 476 21.97 -28.69 43.34
N LYS A 477 22.27 -28.01 42.23
CA LYS A 477 23.64 -27.83 41.75
C LYS A 477 23.74 -26.60 40.84
N ALA A 478 24.92 -25.98 40.78
CA ALA A 478 25.25 -24.99 39.77
C ALA A 478 26.66 -25.21 39.23
N GLY A 479 26.93 -24.70 38.03
CA GLY A 479 28.24 -24.69 37.39
C GLY A 479 28.40 -23.51 36.45
N VAL A 480 29.64 -23.25 36.05
CA VAL A 480 30.01 -22.12 35.18
C VAL A 480 31.02 -22.59 34.14
N LEU A 481 30.87 -22.14 32.90
CA LEU A 481 31.75 -22.46 31.78
C LEU A 481 32.10 -21.17 31.01
N ASN A 482 33.35 -21.02 30.57
CA ASN A 482 33.71 -19.99 29.59
C ASN A 482 33.16 -20.39 28.22
N VAL A 483 32.48 -19.48 27.53
CA VAL A 483 31.80 -19.80 26.28
C VAL A 483 32.44 -19.14 25.07
N LYS A 484 32.27 -19.78 23.91
CA LYS A 484 32.62 -19.26 22.60
C LYS A 484 31.38 -19.21 21.72
N ASN A 485 31.48 -18.49 20.60
CA ASN A 485 30.44 -18.50 19.58
C ASN A 485 30.25 -19.92 19.01
N GLY A 486 29.00 -20.36 18.85
CA GLY A 486 28.61 -21.72 18.45
C GLY A 486 28.37 -22.68 19.63
N ASN A 487 28.53 -23.98 19.37
CA ASN A 487 28.15 -25.04 20.32
C ASN A 487 29.15 -25.24 21.47
N ASN A 488 28.66 -25.18 22.72
CA ASN A 488 29.42 -25.31 23.96
C ASN A 488 28.93 -26.51 24.77
N ALA A 489 29.75 -27.55 24.92
CA ALA A 489 29.41 -28.74 25.72
C ALA A 489 29.74 -28.54 27.20
N PHE A 490 28.90 -29.07 28.09
CA PHE A 490 29.10 -29.01 29.53
C PHE A 490 28.77 -30.33 30.23
N ARG A 491 29.36 -30.55 31.41
CA ARG A 491 29.08 -31.66 32.31
C ARG A 491 29.11 -31.18 33.77
N LEU A 492 28.00 -31.37 34.47
CA LEU A 492 27.90 -31.14 35.92
C LEU A 492 27.98 -32.49 36.64
N ASN A 493 29.13 -32.76 37.25
CA ASN A 493 29.40 -34.05 37.90
C ASN A 493 28.62 -34.24 39.21
N ALA A 494 28.10 -35.46 39.38
CA ALA A 494 27.55 -36.10 40.57
C ALA A 494 26.62 -35.24 41.42
N CYS A 495 25.33 -35.24 41.08
CA CYS A 495 24.27 -34.84 41.99
C CYS A 495 23.42 -36.06 42.37
N THR A 496 23.03 -36.17 43.64
CA THR A 496 22.11 -37.21 44.10
C THR A 496 20.70 -36.86 43.62
N LEU A 497 20.42 -37.11 42.34
CA LEU A 497 19.10 -36.89 41.76
C LEU A 497 18.22 -38.09 42.07
N SER A 498 17.26 -37.89 42.97
CA SER A 498 16.11 -38.80 43.12
C SER A 498 15.27 -38.83 41.83
N ASP A 499 14.44 -39.85 41.65
CA ASP A 499 13.53 -39.96 40.49
C ASP A 499 12.40 -38.92 40.59
N ARG A 500 12.71 -37.69 40.16
CA ARG A 500 11.86 -36.49 40.19
C ARG A 500 12.16 -35.60 38.97
N SER A 501 11.32 -34.60 38.75
CA SER A 501 11.52 -33.57 37.71
C SER A 501 12.47 -32.47 38.20
N TYR A 502 13.37 -32.04 37.31
CA TYR A 502 14.30 -30.95 37.56
C TYR A 502 14.26 -29.93 36.42
N THR A 503 14.41 -28.64 36.74
CA THR A 503 14.60 -27.58 35.74
C THR A 503 16.06 -27.18 35.72
N VAL A 504 16.64 -27.13 34.51
CA VAL A 504 17.97 -26.61 34.27
C VAL A 504 17.84 -25.23 33.62
N LYS A 505 18.39 -24.21 34.28
CA LYS A 505 18.44 -22.84 33.78
C LYS A 505 19.84 -22.50 33.26
N PHE A 506 19.87 -21.75 32.17
CA PHE A 506 21.06 -21.26 31.49
C PHE A 506 21.03 -19.74 31.47
N MET A 507 22.12 -19.11 31.91
CA MET A 507 22.21 -17.65 32.02
C MET A 507 23.57 -17.16 31.54
N ILE A 508 23.58 -16.06 30.78
CA ILE A 508 24.78 -15.28 30.49
C ILE A 508 24.57 -13.92 31.14
N PHE A 509 25.57 -13.41 31.86
CA PHE A 509 25.48 -12.13 32.55
C PHE A 509 26.40 -11.08 31.93
N ASP A 510 26.02 -9.82 32.07
CA ASP A 510 26.88 -8.67 31.82
C ASP A 510 27.95 -8.53 32.93
N ASP A 511 28.82 -7.52 32.79
CA ASP A 511 29.89 -7.28 33.76
C ASP A 511 29.38 -6.70 35.10
N LEU A 512 28.10 -6.33 35.17
CA LEU A 512 27.39 -5.87 36.36
C LEU A 512 26.51 -6.96 36.99
N LEU A 513 26.59 -8.21 36.49
CA LEU A 513 25.79 -9.37 36.90
C LEU A 513 24.29 -9.26 36.61
N HIS A 514 23.88 -8.48 35.61
CA HIS A 514 22.53 -8.55 35.05
C HIS A 514 22.46 -9.65 33.98
N PRO A 515 21.38 -10.46 33.95
CA PRO A 515 21.24 -11.49 32.92
C PRO A 515 21.05 -10.80 31.57
N LEU A 516 21.97 -11.05 30.64
CA LEU A 516 21.86 -10.62 29.25
C LEU A 516 20.84 -11.48 28.50
N VAL A 517 20.85 -12.80 28.73
CA VAL A 517 19.87 -13.76 28.20
C VAL A 517 19.63 -14.88 29.21
N GLU A 518 18.37 -15.34 29.28
CA GLU A 518 17.92 -16.45 30.11
C GLU A 518 17.16 -17.49 29.27
N ASP A 519 17.51 -18.77 29.43
CA ASP A 519 16.78 -19.90 28.84
C ASP A 519 16.66 -21.06 29.84
N SER A 520 15.70 -21.96 29.64
CA SER A 520 15.47 -23.10 30.55
C SER A 520 14.99 -24.36 29.84
N THR A 521 15.40 -25.52 30.35
CA THR A 521 14.93 -26.83 29.89
C THR A 521 14.50 -27.71 31.07
N ILE A 522 13.59 -28.65 30.84
CA ILE A 522 13.05 -29.55 31.86
C ILE A 522 13.57 -30.96 31.63
N LEU A 523 14.15 -31.55 32.68
CA LEU A 523 14.51 -32.97 32.72
C LEU A 523 13.41 -33.72 33.45
N ASP A 524 12.69 -34.58 32.72
CA ASP A 524 11.68 -35.47 33.29
C ASP A 524 12.19 -36.93 33.31
N ARG A 525 11.49 -37.79 34.06
CA ARG A 525 11.89 -39.15 34.44
C ARG A 525 12.33 -40.04 33.26
N ASP A 526 11.81 -39.79 32.05
CA ASP A 526 11.81 -40.75 30.93
C ASP A 526 12.47 -40.23 29.62
N PHE A 527 13.20 -39.11 29.61
CA PHE A 527 13.83 -38.59 28.38
C PHE A 527 15.14 -39.32 28.00
N SER A 528 15.02 -40.42 27.25
CA SER A 528 16.10 -40.95 26.40
C SER A 528 15.86 -40.52 24.95
N ASP A 529 16.77 -39.72 24.40
CA ASP A 529 17.03 -39.49 22.97
C ASP A 529 15.89 -38.95 22.08
N SER A 530 15.85 -37.63 21.86
CA SER A 530 15.59 -37.03 20.52
C SER A 530 15.68 -35.49 20.55
N VAL A 531 16.05 -34.93 19.40
CA VAL A 531 16.56 -33.57 19.16
C VAL A 531 15.49 -32.65 18.58
N ILE A 532 15.32 -31.43 19.10
CA ILE A 532 14.63 -30.32 18.43
C ILE A 532 15.67 -29.26 18.02
N SER A 533 15.70 -28.88 16.74
CA SER A 533 16.38 -27.67 16.24
C SER A 533 15.39 -26.85 15.41
N LEU A 534 15.25 -25.56 15.71
CA LEU A 534 14.45 -24.60 14.94
C LEU A 534 15.38 -23.83 13.98
N ALA A 535 15.05 -23.83 12.68
CA ALA A 535 15.75 -23.08 11.64
C ALA A 535 14.98 -21.80 11.29
N ASN A 536 15.64 -20.64 11.43
CA ASN A 536 15.23 -19.33 10.90
C ASN A 536 16.33 -18.85 9.93
N LYS A 537 15.99 -18.61 8.66
CA LYS A 537 16.77 -17.78 7.71
C LYS A 537 15.81 -16.92 6.89
N ASP A 538 16.19 -15.66 6.72
CA ASP A 538 15.51 -14.58 5.98
C ASP A 538 15.55 -14.76 4.45
N PRO A 539 14.60 -14.13 3.71
CA PRO A 539 14.46 -14.19 2.24
C PRO A 539 15.58 -13.53 1.42
N ASP A 540 16.29 -12.55 1.96
CA ASP A 540 17.17 -11.65 1.19
C ASP A 540 18.39 -12.33 0.55
N PHE A 541 18.63 -13.61 0.83
CA PHE A 541 19.82 -14.33 0.36
C PHE A 541 19.58 -15.26 -0.85
N ILE A 542 18.34 -15.40 -1.35
CA ILE A 542 18.03 -16.38 -2.42
C ILE A 542 17.81 -15.72 -3.79
N PHE A 543 17.39 -14.47 -3.85
CA PHE A 543 17.13 -13.76 -5.11
C PHE A 543 18.05 -12.54 -5.20
N SER A 544 19.18 -12.66 -5.92
CA SER A 544 20.06 -11.51 -6.21
C SER A 544 19.35 -10.49 -7.11
N ASP A 545 19.64 -9.20 -6.95
CA ASP A 545 19.05 -8.00 -7.59
C ASP A 545 18.93 -7.98 -9.14
N GLU A 546 19.21 -9.08 -9.84
CA GLU A 546 19.19 -9.23 -11.31
C GLU A 546 17.88 -9.80 -11.91
N VAL A 547 16.76 -9.88 -11.15
CA VAL A 547 15.65 -10.79 -11.52
C VAL A 547 14.56 -10.20 -12.43
N ASP A 548 14.67 -8.96 -12.91
CA ASP A 548 13.62 -8.39 -13.78
C ASP A 548 13.89 -8.55 -15.29
N ARG A 549 14.44 -9.70 -15.70
CA ARG A 549 14.75 -9.96 -17.11
C ARG A 549 13.47 -10.07 -17.94
N GLU A 550 13.40 -9.33 -19.06
CA GLU A 550 12.33 -9.40 -20.07
C GLU A 550 12.22 -10.77 -20.77
N TYR A 551 13.25 -11.61 -20.65
CA TYR A 551 13.38 -12.82 -21.45
C TYR A 551 13.56 -14.07 -20.57
N ASN A 552 12.69 -15.07 -20.77
CA ASN A 552 12.81 -16.41 -20.20
C ASN A 552 13.48 -17.37 -21.23
N PRO A 553 14.83 -17.44 -21.29
CA PRO A 553 15.52 -18.21 -22.33
C PRO A 553 15.25 -19.71 -22.28
N ASN A 554 14.84 -20.24 -21.12
CA ASN A 554 14.65 -21.66 -20.90
C ASN A 554 13.16 -22.08 -20.90
N GLY A 555 12.22 -21.13 -20.92
CA GLY A 555 10.78 -21.39 -20.87
C GLY A 555 10.29 -22.01 -19.55
N TRP A 556 11.03 -21.82 -18.45
CA TRP A 556 10.70 -22.42 -17.16
C TRP A 556 9.55 -21.67 -16.48
N MET A 557 8.60 -22.40 -15.89
CA MET A 557 7.51 -21.78 -15.14
C MET A 557 7.98 -21.41 -13.72
N ALA A 558 7.38 -20.38 -13.12
CA ALA A 558 7.48 -20.19 -11.68
C ALA A 558 6.84 -21.37 -10.93
N HIS A 559 7.30 -21.63 -9.71
CA HIS A 559 6.66 -22.61 -8.82
C HIS A 559 5.33 -22.07 -8.31
N ASN A 560 4.36 -22.95 -8.12
CA ASN A 560 3.18 -22.60 -7.32
C ASN A 560 3.58 -22.71 -5.84
N LEU A 561 3.22 -21.72 -5.03
CA LEU A 561 3.47 -21.74 -3.58
C LEU A 561 2.16 -22.01 -2.85
N TYR A 562 2.18 -22.92 -1.88
CA TYR A 562 1.00 -23.35 -1.13
C TYR A 562 1.18 -23.05 0.37
N SER A 563 0.09 -22.60 1.01
CA SER A 563 -0.05 -22.47 2.46
C SER A 563 -1.31 -23.20 2.90
N ASP A 564 -1.13 -24.27 3.67
CA ASP A 564 -2.20 -25.11 4.20
C ASP A 564 -2.38 -24.88 5.71
N PRO A 565 -3.46 -24.18 6.16
CA PRO A 565 -3.77 -24.02 7.56
C PRO A 565 -3.79 -25.34 8.35
N VAL A 566 -3.17 -25.35 9.52
CA VAL A 566 -3.20 -26.49 10.45
C VAL A 566 -4.39 -26.32 11.38
N LEU A 567 -5.46 -27.07 11.09
CA LEU A 567 -6.74 -26.95 11.79
C LEU A 567 -6.91 -27.99 12.92
N ASP A 568 -5.80 -28.44 13.51
CA ASP A 568 -5.83 -29.34 14.66
C ASP A 568 -6.53 -28.67 15.85
N GLY A 569 -7.56 -29.33 16.39
CA GLY A 569 -8.38 -28.78 17.48
C GLY A 569 -9.56 -27.91 17.03
N TYR A 570 -9.75 -27.72 15.72
CA TYR A 570 -10.98 -27.18 15.15
C TYR A 570 -11.98 -28.31 14.87
N GLY A 571 -13.26 -27.96 14.81
CA GLY A 571 -14.32 -28.78 14.23
C GLY A 571 -14.16 -28.93 12.71
N SER A 572 -15.10 -29.59 12.05
CA SER A 572 -15.06 -29.82 10.58
C SER A 572 -16.09 -29.01 9.79
N LYS A 573 -16.75 -28.05 10.45
CA LYS A 573 -17.89 -27.29 9.90
C LYS A 573 -17.67 -25.80 10.16
N TYR A 574 -17.57 -25.00 9.09
CA TYR A 574 -17.22 -23.59 9.22
C TYR A 574 -18.21 -22.67 8.50
N THR A 575 -18.39 -21.47 9.02
CA THR A 575 -19.33 -20.44 8.51
C THR A 575 -18.64 -19.10 8.27
N GLY A 576 -17.32 -19.03 8.48
CA GLY A 576 -16.53 -17.83 8.27
C GLY A 576 -15.05 -18.14 8.12
N PHE A 577 -14.40 -17.41 7.24
CA PHE A 577 -12.95 -17.41 7.05
C PHE A 577 -12.47 -15.96 6.83
N SER A 578 -11.32 -15.60 7.39
CA SER A 578 -10.68 -14.30 7.15
C SER A 578 -9.16 -14.43 7.12
N ILE A 579 -8.50 -13.59 6.33
CA ILE A 579 -7.04 -13.57 6.13
C ILE A 579 -6.59 -12.16 5.73
N ASP A 580 -5.42 -11.75 6.21
CA ASP A 580 -4.74 -10.54 5.76
C ASP A 580 -3.71 -10.89 4.67
N PHE A 581 -3.70 -10.11 3.60
CA PHE A 581 -2.90 -10.30 2.39
C PHE A 581 -2.16 -9.02 2.00
N MET A 582 -0.93 -9.19 1.53
CA MET A 582 -0.14 -8.16 0.85
C MET A 582 0.80 -8.82 -0.20
N THR A 583 1.13 -8.11 -1.26
CA THR A 583 2.21 -8.46 -2.19
C THR A 583 3.06 -7.23 -2.56
N GLU A 584 4.37 -7.42 -2.76
CA GLU A 584 5.30 -6.37 -3.20
C GLU A 584 5.60 -6.48 -4.70
N ASN A 585 5.68 -7.71 -5.23
CA ASN A 585 5.89 -8.03 -6.62
C ASN A 585 4.75 -8.92 -7.14
N ASP A 586 4.09 -8.43 -8.17
CA ASP A 586 2.77 -8.84 -8.63
C ASP A 586 2.66 -8.87 -10.17
N PRO A 587 3.60 -9.48 -10.90
CA PRO A 587 3.57 -9.47 -12.36
C PRO A 587 2.23 -9.97 -12.89
N VAL A 588 1.84 -9.47 -14.06
CA VAL A 588 0.63 -9.96 -14.76
C VAL A 588 0.68 -11.48 -14.91
N ASP A 589 -0.49 -12.09 -14.99
CA ASP A 589 -0.68 -13.54 -14.99
C ASP A 589 -0.41 -14.20 -13.62
N THR A 590 -0.69 -13.48 -12.53
CA THR A 590 -0.53 -14.00 -11.17
C THR A 590 -1.88 -14.09 -10.45
N TYR A 591 -2.12 -15.24 -9.82
CA TYR A 591 -3.28 -15.47 -8.97
C TYR A 591 -2.86 -15.73 -7.52
N TRP A 592 -3.39 -14.95 -6.59
CA TRP A 592 -3.35 -15.23 -5.15
C TRP A 592 -4.70 -15.78 -4.70
N SER A 593 -4.79 -17.11 -4.59
CA SER A 593 -5.92 -17.77 -3.97
C SER A 593 -5.80 -17.66 -2.46
N LEU A 594 -6.67 -16.84 -1.87
CA LEU A 594 -6.62 -16.51 -0.44
C LEU A 594 -7.47 -17.47 0.42
N CYS A 595 -8.38 -18.23 -0.20
CA CYS A 595 -9.07 -19.34 0.45
C CYS A 595 -9.59 -20.35 -0.57
N ASN A 596 -9.36 -21.64 -0.30
CA ASN A 596 -9.93 -22.78 -1.02
C ASN A 596 -10.71 -23.65 -0.04
N TRP A 597 -11.96 -23.97 -0.36
CA TRP A 597 -12.83 -24.76 0.49
C TRP A 597 -13.73 -25.70 -0.32
N ASN A 598 -14.48 -26.55 0.37
CA ASN A 598 -15.58 -27.32 -0.20
C ASN A 598 -16.88 -26.99 0.53
N MET A 599 -18.00 -26.99 -0.18
CA MET A 599 -19.32 -26.90 0.43
C MET A 599 -19.78 -28.27 0.93
N ASP A 600 -20.50 -28.32 2.06
CA ASP A 600 -21.21 -29.53 2.47
C ASP A 600 -22.38 -29.83 1.52
N ILE A 601 -22.23 -30.87 0.70
CA ILE A 601 -23.24 -31.30 -0.28
C ILE A 601 -24.15 -32.42 0.23
N SER A 602 -24.22 -32.64 1.55
CA SER A 602 -25.01 -33.71 2.15
C SER A 602 -26.50 -33.67 1.77
N SER A 603 -27.09 -32.47 1.66
CA SER A 603 -28.49 -32.29 1.25
C SER A 603 -28.75 -32.76 -0.19
N VAL A 604 -27.78 -32.61 -1.09
CA VAL A 604 -27.84 -33.12 -2.46
C VAL A 604 -27.56 -34.63 -2.51
N LYS A 605 -26.56 -35.12 -1.75
CA LYS A 605 -26.24 -36.55 -1.68
C LYS A 605 -27.39 -37.42 -1.19
N ALA A 606 -28.28 -36.87 -0.36
CA ALA A 606 -29.50 -37.55 0.05
C ALA A 606 -30.45 -37.89 -1.13
N LYS A 607 -30.42 -37.07 -2.20
CA LYS A 607 -31.21 -37.27 -3.42
C LYS A 607 -30.41 -37.96 -4.53
N TYR A 608 -29.11 -37.66 -4.62
CA TYR A 608 -28.18 -38.17 -5.64
C TYR A 608 -26.97 -38.79 -4.94
N PRO A 609 -27.01 -40.08 -4.57
CA PRO A 609 -25.94 -40.71 -3.77
C PRO A 609 -24.55 -40.68 -4.41
N GLY A 610 -24.47 -40.55 -5.74
CA GLY A 610 -23.22 -40.39 -6.51
C GLY A 610 -22.72 -38.95 -6.64
N ALA A 611 -23.37 -37.97 -6.00
CA ALA A 611 -23.02 -36.56 -6.18
C ALA A 611 -21.60 -36.24 -5.69
N PHE A 612 -20.85 -35.49 -6.51
CA PHE A 612 -19.51 -34.97 -6.21
C PHE A 612 -19.37 -33.55 -6.76
N GLY A 613 -18.29 -32.85 -6.40
CA GLY A 613 -18.07 -31.44 -6.75
C GLY A 613 -18.30 -30.51 -5.55
N GLY A 614 -18.63 -29.25 -5.81
CA GLY A 614 -18.89 -28.24 -4.77
C GLY A 614 -17.63 -27.68 -4.10
N GLY A 615 -16.46 -27.85 -4.72
CA GLY A 615 -15.26 -27.08 -4.37
C GLY A 615 -15.43 -25.61 -4.72
N ALA A 616 -14.64 -24.75 -4.10
CA ALA A 616 -14.67 -23.31 -4.35
C ALA A 616 -13.36 -22.62 -3.94
N TYR A 617 -13.10 -21.47 -4.54
CA TYR A 617 -11.98 -20.60 -4.19
C TYR A 617 -12.35 -19.13 -4.28
N ALA A 618 -11.59 -18.30 -3.55
CA ALA A 618 -11.68 -16.85 -3.65
C ALA A 618 -10.32 -16.18 -3.43
N GLY A 619 -10.09 -15.04 -4.07
CA GLY A 619 -8.83 -14.31 -3.96
C GLY A 619 -8.73 -13.13 -4.90
N LEU A 620 -7.49 -12.77 -5.24
CA LEU A 620 -7.13 -11.59 -6.04
C LEU A 620 -6.20 -12.01 -7.19
N GLN A 621 -6.32 -11.34 -8.34
CA GLN A 621 -5.48 -11.60 -9.51
C GLN A 621 -4.96 -10.31 -10.13
N ASN A 622 -3.78 -10.41 -10.74
CA ASN A 622 -3.31 -9.46 -11.75
C ASN A 622 -3.37 -10.17 -13.12
N ILE A 623 -4.29 -9.73 -14.00
CA ILE A 623 -4.63 -10.45 -15.24
C ILE A 623 -4.25 -9.74 -16.54
N GLY A 624 -3.63 -8.56 -16.54
CA GLY A 624 -3.26 -7.92 -17.81
C GLY A 624 -2.91 -6.44 -17.76
N LYS A 625 -2.44 -5.95 -18.93
CA LYS A 625 -1.90 -4.60 -19.21
C LYS A 625 -2.79 -3.50 -18.60
N ASP A 626 -2.16 -2.47 -18.04
CA ASP A 626 -2.79 -1.28 -17.45
C ASP A 626 -3.27 -1.43 -15.99
N ASP A 627 -2.59 -2.26 -15.18
CA ASP A 627 -2.90 -2.38 -13.74
C ASP A 627 -4.37 -2.84 -13.48
N TYR A 628 -4.92 -3.70 -14.35
CA TYR A 628 -6.28 -4.24 -14.21
C TYR A 628 -6.33 -5.37 -13.17
N TYR A 629 -6.52 -4.97 -11.92
CA TYR A 629 -6.61 -5.84 -10.77
C TYR A 629 -8.05 -6.35 -10.56
N VAL A 630 -8.18 -7.64 -10.29
CA VAL A 630 -9.51 -8.27 -10.14
C VAL A 630 -9.61 -9.07 -8.86
N ALA A 631 -10.80 -9.09 -8.27
CA ALA A 631 -11.23 -10.06 -7.29
C ALA A 631 -11.99 -11.20 -7.95
N ILE A 632 -11.78 -12.41 -7.44
CA ILE A 632 -12.42 -13.62 -7.95
C ILE A 632 -13.06 -14.43 -6.82
N MET A 633 -14.23 -15.00 -7.09
CA MET A 633 -14.80 -16.12 -6.33
C MET A 633 -15.47 -17.11 -7.29
N ALA A 634 -15.17 -18.39 -7.13
CA ALA A 634 -15.61 -19.45 -8.03
C ALA A 634 -16.09 -20.70 -7.28
N PHE A 635 -17.04 -21.41 -7.87
CA PHE A 635 -17.61 -22.66 -7.37
C PHE A 635 -17.68 -23.70 -8.49
N TRP A 636 -17.11 -24.88 -8.27
CA TRP A 636 -17.31 -26.01 -9.19
C TRP A 636 -18.73 -26.56 -9.11
N ASP A 637 -19.23 -27.00 -10.27
CA ASP A 637 -20.52 -27.66 -10.41
C ASP A 637 -20.64 -28.89 -9.50
N ILE A 638 -21.86 -29.16 -9.03
CA ILE A 638 -22.20 -30.44 -8.39
C ILE A 638 -22.77 -31.36 -9.46
N ARG A 639 -22.13 -32.51 -9.67
CA ARG A 639 -22.43 -33.47 -10.74
C ARG A 639 -22.77 -34.85 -10.21
N ASP A 640 -23.54 -35.62 -10.98
CA ASP A 640 -23.91 -37.00 -10.66
C ASP A 640 -22.86 -38.00 -11.15
N GLY A 641 -22.04 -38.51 -10.24
CA GLY A 641 -21.00 -39.50 -10.54
C GLY A 641 -21.51 -40.84 -11.07
N ASN A 642 -22.82 -41.10 -10.99
CA ASN A 642 -23.43 -42.30 -11.57
C ASN A 642 -23.98 -42.09 -12.98
N ASN A 643 -23.98 -40.85 -13.50
CA ASN A 643 -24.58 -40.50 -14.78
C ASN A 643 -23.56 -39.80 -15.70
N VAL A 644 -22.86 -40.60 -16.51
CA VAL A 644 -21.92 -40.12 -17.53
C VAL A 644 -22.71 -39.72 -18.78
N ILE A 645 -22.59 -38.46 -19.22
CA ILE A 645 -23.29 -37.93 -20.40
C ILE A 645 -22.43 -37.96 -21.66
N SER A 646 -21.11 -37.90 -21.53
CA SER A 646 -20.16 -38.01 -22.64
C SER A 646 -18.82 -38.53 -22.16
N VAL A 647 -18.06 -39.11 -23.11
CA VAL A 647 -16.67 -39.50 -22.93
C VAL A 647 -15.90 -38.93 -24.12
N ASP A 648 -14.83 -38.18 -23.86
CA ASP A 648 -14.00 -37.61 -24.92
C ASP A 648 -13.04 -38.65 -25.54
N GLU A 649 -12.29 -38.24 -26.57
CA GLU A 649 -11.34 -39.11 -27.27
C GLU A 649 -10.17 -39.61 -26.39
N TYR A 650 -9.95 -38.99 -25.23
CA TYR A 650 -8.91 -39.35 -24.25
C TYR A 650 -9.45 -40.21 -23.10
N GLY A 651 -10.76 -40.51 -23.08
CA GLY A 651 -11.42 -41.31 -22.05
C GLY A 651 -11.88 -40.51 -20.83
N ASN A 652 -11.83 -39.18 -20.86
CA ASN A 652 -12.35 -38.34 -19.78
C ASN A 652 -13.87 -38.32 -19.81
N LYS A 653 -14.50 -38.45 -18.64
CA LYS A 653 -15.95 -38.54 -18.49
C LYS A 653 -16.53 -37.18 -18.10
N THR A 654 -17.56 -36.75 -18.81
CA THR A 654 -18.43 -35.64 -18.38
C THR A 654 -19.64 -36.24 -17.68
N TYR A 655 -19.98 -35.70 -16.51
CA TYR A 655 -21.10 -36.17 -15.69
C TYR A 655 -22.27 -35.18 -15.73
N ALA A 656 -23.50 -35.69 -15.62
CA ALA A 656 -24.69 -34.86 -15.62
C ALA A 656 -24.66 -33.80 -14.51
N LEU A 657 -24.96 -32.55 -14.87
CA LEU A 657 -25.08 -31.44 -13.92
C LEU A 657 -26.30 -31.69 -13.00
N ILE A 658 -26.09 -31.65 -11.69
CA ILE A 658 -27.17 -31.63 -10.71
C ILE A 658 -27.51 -30.17 -10.36
N GLN A 659 -26.48 -29.39 -10.04
CA GLN A 659 -26.65 -28.06 -9.49
C GLN A 659 -25.39 -27.21 -9.68
N ASN A 660 -25.60 -25.94 -10.00
CA ASN A 660 -24.59 -24.89 -9.95
C ASN A 660 -25.07 -23.76 -9.01
N VAL A 661 -24.14 -22.92 -8.57
CA VAL A 661 -24.48 -21.73 -7.77
C VAL A 661 -25.15 -20.66 -8.65
N ARG A 662 -25.68 -19.61 -8.04
CA ARG A 662 -26.21 -18.42 -8.71
C ARG A 662 -25.64 -17.17 -8.06
N ARG A 663 -25.11 -16.23 -8.85
CA ARG A 663 -24.65 -14.94 -8.37
C ARG A 663 -25.85 -14.08 -7.95
N LEU A 664 -25.74 -13.50 -6.75
CA LEU A 664 -26.67 -12.53 -6.18
C LEU A 664 -26.08 -11.12 -6.18
N TYR A 665 -24.75 -11.01 -6.02
CA TYR A 665 -24.03 -9.75 -6.08
C TYR A 665 -22.66 -9.93 -6.78
N PRO A 666 -22.24 -8.96 -7.62
CA PRO A 666 -23.09 -7.90 -8.17
C PRO A 666 -24.24 -8.50 -8.99
N ALA A 667 -25.32 -7.72 -9.17
CA ALA A 667 -26.45 -8.18 -9.98
C ALA A 667 -25.98 -8.39 -11.44
N GLY A 668 -26.30 -9.54 -12.03
CA GLY A 668 -25.92 -9.87 -13.40
C GLY A 668 -26.10 -11.35 -13.72
N GLY A 669 -25.66 -11.76 -14.91
CA GLY A 669 -25.68 -13.18 -15.34
C GLY A 669 -24.71 -14.06 -14.55
N ASP A 670 -24.85 -15.37 -14.64
CA ASP A 670 -23.90 -16.32 -14.05
C ASP A 670 -22.78 -16.61 -15.07
N ASP A 671 -21.54 -16.24 -14.76
CA ASP A 671 -20.38 -16.50 -15.61
C ASP A 671 -19.85 -17.91 -15.35
N SER A 672 -19.60 -18.69 -16.41
CA SER A 672 -19.15 -20.09 -16.30
C SER A 672 -17.67 -20.26 -16.62
N PHE A 673 -16.98 -21.14 -15.91
CA PHE A 673 -15.61 -21.56 -16.22
C PHE A 673 -15.53 -23.03 -16.65
N GLY A 674 -14.42 -23.41 -17.31
CA GLY A 674 -14.15 -24.73 -17.88
C GLY A 674 -12.64 -25.02 -17.97
N GLY A 675 -12.25 -26.22 -18.44
CA GLY A 675 -10.84 -26.60 -18.64
C GLY A 675 -10.14 -27.19 -17.40
N GLU A 676 -10.64 -26.90 -16.21
CA GLU A 676 -10.21 -27.46 -14.91
C GLU A 676 -11.37 -28.14 -14.15
N GLY A 677 -12.32 -28.66 -14.92
CA GLY A 677 -13.69 -28.89 -14.48
C GLY A 677 -14.57 -27.68 -14.82
N GLU A 678 -15.89 -27.82 -14.67
CA GLU A 678 -16.83 -26.74 -14.96
C GLU A 678 -17.48 -26.19 -13.69
N GLY A 679 -17.84 -24.92 -13.73
CA GLY A 679 -18.48 -24.24 -12.61
C GLY A 679 -18.93 -22.83 -12.94
N THR A 680 -19.25 -22.07 -11.89
CA THR A 680 -19.70 -20.68 -11.96
C THR A 680 -18.74 -19.80 -11.14
N HIS A 681 -18.36 -18.65 -11.68
CA HIS A 681 -17.50 -17.70 -10.99
C HIS A 681 -18.02 -16.27 -11.10
N TYR A 682 -17.33 -15.38 -10.39
CA TYR A 682 -17.32 -13.95 -10.65
C TYR A 682 -15.87 -13.50 -10.67
N VAL A 683 -15.51 -12.74 -11.71
CA VAL A 683 -14.25 -12.00 -11.80
C VAL A 683 -14.62 -10.54 -12.00
N GLY A 684 -14.29 -9.70 -11.04
CA GLY A 684 -14.66 -8.29 -11.04
C GLY A 684 -13.49 -7.39 -10.74
N HIS A 685 -13.45 -6.21 -11.36
CA HIS A 685 -12.44 -5.20 -11.07
C HIS A 685 -12.44 -4.82 -9.59
N TYR A 686 -11.27 -4.88 -8.96
CA TYR A 686 -11.01 -4.37 -7.62
C TYR A 686 -9.56 -3.86 -7.57
N PRO A 687 -9.33 -2.54 -7.59
CA PRO A 687 -8.00 -1.93 -7.76
C PRO A 687 -7.19 -1.99 -6.45
N TRP A 688 -6.69 -3.17 -6.10
CA TRP A 688 -5.80 -3.31 -4.94
C TRP A 688 -4.38 -2.85 -5.27
N GLU A 689 -3.66 -2.37 -4.24
CA GLU A 689 -2.32 -1.79 -4.36
C GLU A 689 -1.23 -2.74 -3.83
N ARG A 690 -0.02 -2.57 -4.36
CA ARG A 690 1.18 -3.30 -3.89
C ARG A 690 1.68 -2.70 -2.60
N ALA A 691 2.38 -3.50 -1.80
CA ALA A 691 2.89 -3.13 -0.48
C ALA A 691 1.80 -2.61 0.48
N HIS A 692 0.54 -2.91 0.18
CA HIS A 692 -0.64 -2.49 0.92
C HIS A 692 -1.32 -3.69 1.56
N TRP A 693 -1.85 -3.54 2.78
CA TRP A 693 -2.51 -4.65 3.47
C TRP A 693 -4.02 -4.64 3.26
N TYR A 694 -4.55 -5.79 2.83
CA TYR A 694 -5.98 -6.03 2.70
C TYR A 694 -6.42 -7.19 3.58
N ARG A 695 -7.64 -7.16 4.09
CA ARG A 695 -8.28 -8.29 4.76
C ARG A 695 -9.42 -8.84 3.92
N MET A 696 -9.29 -10.08 3.46
CA MET A 696 -10.41 -10.80 2.86
C MET A 696 -11.24 -11.48 3.97
N MET A 697 -12.55 -11.47 3.81
CA MET A 697 -13.50 -12.25 4.60
C MET A 697 -14.47 -12.99 3.69
N ILE A 698 -14.76 -14.25 4.02
CA ILE A 698 -15.82 -15.03 3.38
C ILE A 698 -16.78 -15.53 4.45
N ARG A 699 -18.09 -15.32 4.27
CA ARG A 699 -19.12 -15.78 5.20
C ARG A 699 -20.05 -16.77 4.53
N CYS A 700 -20.55 -17.73 5.31
CA CYS A 700 -21.52 -18.72 4.87
C CYS A 700 -22.65 -18.82 5.90
N TYR A 701 -23.87 -18.60 5.44
CA TYR A 701 -25.06 -18.54 6.28
C TYR A 701 -26.31 -18.95 5.49
N GLU A 702 -27.38 -19.30 6.20
CA GLU A 702 -28.67 -19.62 5.58
C GLU A 702 -29.46 -18.33 5.39
N ASP A 703 -29.92 -18.09 4.16
CA ASP A 703 -30.77 -16.96 3.86
C ASP A 703 -32.21 -17.27 4.28
N ALA A 704 -32.77 -16.45 5.16
CA ALA A 704 -34.09 -16.70 5.76
C ALA A 704 -35.26 -16.60 4.76
N GLU A 705 -35.09 -15.85 3.67
CA GLU A 705 -36.14 -15.66 2.66
C GLU A 705 -36.10 -16.76 1.59
N ILE A 706 -34.90 -17.12 1.16
CA ILE A 706 -34.69 -18.09 0.08
C ILE A 706 -34.63 -19.54 0.63
N GLY A 707 -34.21 -19.72 1.88
CA GLY A 707 -34.05 -21.03 2.52
C GLY A 707 -32.83 -21.82 2.00
N ASN A 708 -31.94 -21.15 1.28
CA ASN A 708 -30.69 -21.71 0.76
C ASN A 708 -29.49 -21.12 1.51
N THR A 709 -28.36 -21.80 1.42
CA THR A 709 -27.07 -21.34 1.94
C THR A 709 -26.48 -20.32 0.97
N VAL A 710 -26.09 -19.17 1.49
CA VAL A 710 -25.46 -18.08 0.77
C VAL A 710 -24.01 -17.94 1.21
N VAL A 711 -23.15 -17.60 0.25
CA VAL A 711 -21.74 -17.27 0.49
C VAL A 711 -21.46 -15.87 -0.03
N ASP A 712 -20.87 -15.01 0.80
CA ASP A 712 -20.39 -13.70 0.37
C ASP A 712 -18.90 -13.50 0.65
N GLN A 713 -18.28 -12.68 -0.20
CA GLN A 713 -16.87 -12.30 -0.17
C GLN A 713 -16.78 -10.80 0.04
N TRP A 714 -16.02 -10.42 1.07
CA TRP A 714 -15.73 -9.05 1.43
C TRP A 714 -14.23 -8.82 1.44
N ILE A 715 -13.82 -7.59 1.20
CA ILE A 715 -12.44 -7.14 1.37
C ILE A 715 -12.42 -5.83 2.14
N MET A 716 -11.48 -5.69 3.08
CA MET A 716 -11.23 -4.45 3.80
C MET A 716 -9.85 -3.95 3.44
N ASP A 717 -9.77 -2.68 3.08
CA ASP A 717 -8.51 -1.95 3.09
C ASP A 717 -8.11 -1.68 4.54
N LEU A 718 -6.95 -2.18 4.99
CA LEU A 718 -6.54 -2.03 6.40
C LEU A 718 -6.06 -0.63 6.75
N GLU A 719 -5.71 0.19 5.76
CA GLU A 719 -5.24 1.57 5.99
C GLU A 719 -6.42 2.52 6.15
N THR A 720 -7.45 2.38 5.30
CA THR A 720 -8.66 3.21 5.38
C THR A 720 -9.71 2.63 6.34
N GLY A 721 -9.68 1.31 6.56
CA GLY A 721 -10.70 0.59 7.32
C GLY A 721 -12.01 0.36 6.55
N GLU A 722 -12.04 0.69 5.26
CA GLU A 722 -13.24 0.58 4.42
C GLU A 722 -13.48 -0.87 3.96
N TRP A 723 -14.73 -1.32 4.10
CA TRP A 723 -15.18 -2.64 3.69
C TRP A 723 -15.96 -2.59 2.37
N THR A 724 -15.57 -3.43 1.42
CA THR A 724 -16.24 -3.59 0.13
C THR A 724 -16.79 -5.02 -0.01
N LEU A 725 -18.08 -5.13 -0.31
CA LEU A 725 -18.67 -6.40 -0.76
C LEU A 725 -18.22 -6.65 -2.20
N LEU A 726 -17.53 -7.75 -2.45
CA LEU A 726 -17.04 -8.10 -3.78
C LEU A 726 -18.04 -8.98 -4.52
N SER A 727 -18.54 -10.02 -3.85
CA SER A 727 -19.46 -10.97 -4.47
C SER A 727 -20.33 -11.71 -3.48
N LYS A 728 -21.50 -12.18 -3.94
CA LYS A 728 -22.46 -12.97 -3.15
C LYS A 728 -23.11 -14.03 -4.02
N PHE A 729 -23.22 -15.26 -3.55
CA PHE A 729 -23.78 -16.38 -4.29
C PHE A 729 -24.82 -17.14 -3.47
N ASP A 730 -25.95 -17.48 -4.09
CA ASP A 730 -26.85 -18.54 -3.65
C ASP A 730 -26.27 -19.88 -4.11
N THR A 731 -25.87 -20.72 -3.14
CA THR A 731 -25.31 -22.04 -3.45
C THR A 731 -26.38 -23.05 -3.88
N LYS A 732 -27.66 -22.73 -3.67
CA LYS A 732 -28.84 -23.61 -3.78
C LYS A 732 -28.78 -24.84 -2.86
N LEU A 733 -27.84 -24.86 -1.91
CA LEU A 733 -27.71 -25.94 -0.92
C LEU A 733 -28.45 -25.55 0.35
N GLN A 734 -29.15 -26.51 0.95
CA GLN A 734 -29.81 -26.30 2.23
C GLN A 734 -28.90 -26.72 3.37
N ASN A 735 -28.89 -25.94 4.47
CA ASN A 735 -28.20 -26.29 5.72
C ASN A 735 -26.68 -26.57 5.55
N SER A 736 -26.05 -25.96 4.53
CA SER A 736 -24.67 -26.19 4.14
C SER A 736 -23.70 -25.27 4.91
N TYR A 737 -22.41 -25.57 4.78
CA TYR A 737 -21.30 -24.91 5.47
C TYR A 737 -20.00 -25.22 4.73
N PHE A 738 -18.95 -24.48 5.05
CA PHE A 738 -17.61 -24.77 4.53
C PHE A 738 -17.01 -26.00 5.20
N THR A 739 -16.25 -26.75 4.41
CA THR A 739 -15.44 -27.91 4.80
C THR A 739 -14.08 -27.84 4.08
N GLY A 740 -13.14 -28.69 4.47
CA GLY A 740 -11.79 -28.72 3.89
C GLY A 740 -10.77 -27.95 4.72
N ALA A 741 -9.61 -27.68 4.12
CA ALA A 741 -8.42 -27.15 4.81
C ALA A 741 -8.33 -25.62 4.80
N MET A 742 -9.19 -24.91 4.06
CA MET A 742 -9.11 -23.45 3.90
C MET A 742 -7.76 -23.00 3.32
N SER A 743 -7.22 -23.73 2.32
CA SER A 743 -5.86 -23.53 1.82
C SER A 743 -5.67 -22.26 0.98
N GLN A 744 -4.44 -21.77 0.90
CA GLN A 744 -4.00 -20.66 0.05
C GLN A 744 -2.99 -21.14 -0.99
N PHE A 745 -2.95 -20.46 -2.13
CA PHE A 745 -1.82 -20.59 -3.05
C PHE A 745 -1.54 -19.32 -3.84
N MET A 746 -0.30 -19.19 -4.31
CA MET A 746 0.11 -18.22 -5.32
C MET A 746 0.54 -18.98 -6.57
N GLU A 747 -0.03 -18.61 -7.71
CA GLU A 747 0.16 -19.28 -8.99
C GLU A 747 0.55 -18.30 -10.10
N ASN A 748 1.45 -18.75 -10.96
CA ASN A 748 1.64 -18.18 -12.29
C ASN A 748 0.86 -19.01 -13.32
N PHE A 749 -0.22 -18.48 -13.88
CA PHE A 749 -1.09 -19.25 -14.77
C PHE A 749 -0.72 -19.15 -16.25
N ILE A 750 0.24 -18.28 -16.65
CA ILE A 750 0.74 -18.18 -18.04
C ILE A 750 2.28 -18.17 -18.10
N GLY A 751 2.84 -18.77 -19.17
CA GLY A 751 4.29 -18.85 -19.34
C GLY A 751 4.99 -17.52 -19.66
N GLY A 752 4.29 -16.54 -20.22
CA GLY A 752 4.88 -15.30 -20.74
C GLY A 752 5.61 -14.45 -19.71
N THR A 753 5.11 -14.40 -18.48
CA THR A 753 5.68 -13.62 -17.36
C THR A 753 6.31 -14.49 -16.29
N SER A 754 6.54 -15.77 -16.59
CA SER A 754 7.06 -16.73 -15.63
C SER A 754 8.41 -16.33 -15.02
N CYS A 755 9.28 -15.62 -15.75
CA CYS A 755 10.57 -15.14 -15.23
C CYS A 755 10.46 -14.01 -14.20
N LYS A 756 9.32 -13.33 -14.10
CA LYS A 756 9.10 -12.22 -13.18
C LYS A 756 8.94 -12.72 -11.74
N LEU A 757 9.55 -12.00 -10.80
CA LEU A 757 9.44 -12.28 -9.37
C LEU A 757 7.99 -12.06 -8.90
N ARG A 758 7.44 -13.05 -8.21
CA ARG A 758 6.12 -13.01 -7.57
C ARG A 758 6.28 -13.17 -6.08
N THR A 759 5.58 -12.37 -5.29
CA THR A 759 5.61 -12.43 -3.83
C THR A 759 4.23 -12.59 -3.22
N VAL A 760 4.18 -13.06 -1.98
CA VAL A 760 2.96 -13.07 -1.16
C VAL A 760 3.33 -12.95 0.31
N ARG A 761 2.55 -12.19 1.08
CA ARG A 761 2.61 -12.14 2.55
C ARG A 761 1.21 -12.38 3.14
N LEU A 762 1.12 -13.27 4.13
CA LEU A 762 -0.14 -13.66 4.77
C LEU A 762 -0.03 -13.62 6.30
N LYS A 763 -1.01 -13.01 6.97
CA LYS A 763 -1.14 -13.03 8.45
C LYS A 763 -2.62 -13.03 8.88
N ASN A 764 -2.85 -13.08 10.19
CA ASN A 764 -4.20 -12.93 10.78
C ASN A 764 -5.26 -13.85 10.16
N ILE A 765 -4.96 -15.14 10.05
CA ILE A 765 -5.93 -16.14 9.56
C ILE A 765 -6.90 -16.49 10.69
N PHE A 766 -8.20 -16.32 10.45
CA PHE A 766 -9.26 -16.64 11.40
C PHE A 766 -10.33 -17.52 10.77
N ILE A 767 -10.86 -18.45 11.57
CA ILE A 767 -11.96 -19.33 11.18
C ILE A 767 -13.08 -19.22 12.20
N ARG A 768 -14.32 -19.18 11.71
CA ARG A 768 -15.52 -19.28 12.53
C ARG A 768 -16.19 -20.63 12.32
N GLU A 769 -16.34 -21.38 13.40
CA GLU A 769 -17.02 -22.68 13.39
C GLU A 769 -18.53 -22.51 13.37
N ARG A 770 -19.20 -23.48 12.74
CA ARG A 770 -20.66 -23.50 12.67
C ARG A 770 -21.27 -23.57 14.07
N GLY A 771 -22.16 -22.62 14.38
CA GLY A 771 -22.84 -22.52 15.67
C GLY A 771 -22.04 -21.77 16.75
N SER A 772 -20.87 -21.22 16.40
CA SER A 772 -20.08 -20.33 17.25
C SER A 772 -20.17 -18.89 16.76
N SER A 773 -20.21 -17.93 17.69
CA SER A 773 -19.98 -16.50 17.40
C SER A 773 -18.50 -16.12 17.49
N GLU A 774 -17.63 -17.02 17.94
CA GLU A 774 -16.21 -16.75 18.14
C GLU A 774 -15.38 -17.02 16.88
N TRP A 775 -14.52 -16.06 16.54
CA TRP A 775 -13.46 -16.20 15.54
C TRP A 775 -12.20 -16.75 16.19
N LYS A 776 -11.76 -17.92 15.72
CA LYS A 776 -10.60 -18.63 16.27
C LYS A 776 -9.35 -18.41 15.41
N PRO A 777 -8.23 -17.94 15.98
CA PRO A 777 -7.00 -17.68 15.23
C PRO A 777 -6.30 -18.97 14.83
N VAL A 778 -6.01 -19.14 13.55
CA VAL A 778 -5.13 -20.21 13.07
C VAL A 778 -3.70 -19.81 13.35
N THR A 779 -3.02 -20.59 14.19
CA THR A 779 -1.66 -20.25 14.67
C THR A 779 -0.53 -20.90 13.89
N LYS A 780 -0.85 -21.82 12.96
CA LYS A 780 0.13 -22.58 12.18
C LYS A 780 -0.36 -22.85 10.76
N THR A 781 0.56 -22.79 9.80
CA THR A 781 0.34 -23.23 8.41
C THR A 781 1.47 -24.16 7.97
N LYS A 782 1.17 -25.06 7.04
CA LYS A 782 2.12 -25.95 6.37
C LYS A 782 2.40 -25.40 4.98
N LEU A 783 3.68 -25.15 4.69
CA LEU A 783 4.11 -24.53 3.44
C LEU A 783 4.73 -25.56 2.50
N ASN A 784 4.35 -25.51 1.23
CA ASN A 784 4.84 -26.43 0.18
C ASN A 784 4.93 -25.72 -1.18
N THR A 785 5.55 -26.38 -2.16
CA THR A 785 5.45 -26.02 -3.59
C THR A 785 4.76 -27.13 -4.38
N ASP A 786 4.49 -26.86 -5.66
CA ASP A 786 4.11 -27.92 -6.60
C ASP A 786 5.22 -28.98 -6.73
N THR A 787 4.81 -30.25 -6.79
CA THR A 787 5.70 -31.37 -7.11
C THR A 787 5.97 -31.36 -8.61
N GLN A 788 7.22 -31.45 -9.07
CA GLN A 788 7.53 -31.44 -10.50
C GLN A 788 6.75 -32.52 -11.26
N PRO A 789 5.79 -32.18 -12.14
CA PRO A 789 5.28 -33.10 -13.13
C PRO A 789 6.22 -33.03 -14.34
N SER A 790 6.47 -34.18 -14.95
CA SER A 790 7.45 -34.52 -16.01
C SER A 790 7.50 -33.68 -17.30
N HIS A 791 6.90 -32.48 -17.37
CA HIS A 791 6.66 -31.79 -18.65
C HIS A 791 7.05 -30.30 -18.70
N ARG A 792 7.36 -29.61 -17.59
CA ARG A 792 7.86 -28.23 -17.63
C ARG A 792 8.87 -27.98 -16.50
N PRO A 793 10.12 -27.59 -16.81
CA PRO A 793 11.08 -27.24 -15.78
C PRO A 793 10.60 -25.98 -15.01
N LYS A 794 10.96 -25.89 -13.74
CA LYS A 794 10.55 -24.83 -12.82
C LYS A 794 11.76 -24.02 -12.33
N GLY A 795 11.54 -22.73 -12.06
CA GLY A 795 12.58 -21.82 -11.58
C GLY A 795 12.80 -21.88 -10.07
N THR A 796 13.21 -20.75 -9.48
CA THR A 796 13.58 -20.68 -8.06
C THR A 796 12.37 -20.31 -7.20
N PHE A 797 12.38 -20.77 -5.95
CA PHE A 797 11.39 -20.40 -4.94
C PHE A 797 12.02 -20.26 -3.56
N ALA A 798 11.39 -19.47 -2.71
CA ALA A 798 11.65 -19.43 -1.28
C ALA A 798 10.36 -19.09 -0.53
N PHE A 799 10.26 -19.56 0.70
CA PHE A 799 9.15 -19.19 1.57
C PHE A 799 9.53 -19.35 3.05
N GLY A 800 8.86 -18.63 3.94
CA GLY A 800 9.21 -18.60 5.35
C GLY A 800 8.26 -17.79 6.22
N SER A 801 8.69 -17.45 7.43
CA SER A 801 7.97 -16.56 8.34
C SER A 801 8.97 -15.72 9.11
N ASP A 802 8.69 -14.43 9.32
CA ASP A 802 9.66 -13.45 9.81
C ASP A 802 9.36 -12.86 11.20
N GLY A 803 8.24 -13.21 11.84
CA GLY A 803 7.82 -12.52 13.07
C GLY A 803 6.48 -11.82 12.93
N GLU A 804 6.08 -11.51 11.70
CA GLU A 804 4.91 -10.71 11.39
C GLU A 804 3.96 -11.41 10.43
N ALA A 805 4.50 -12.12 9.44
CA ALA A 805 3.72 -12.83 8.44
C ALA A 805 4.41 -14.14 8.02
N PHE A 806 3.64 -14.99 7.35
CA PHE A 806 4.20 -15.91 6.39
C PHE A 806 4.55 -15.13 5.11
N TRP A 807 5.65 -15.46 4.45
CA TRP A 807 6.05 -14.89 3.17
C TRP A 807 6.41 -15.99 2.16
N GLY A 808 6.17 -15.73 0.88
CA GLY A 808 6.59 -16.59 -0.24
C GLY A 808 7.06 -15.77 -1.44
N ALA A 809 8.04 -16.30 -2.16
CA ALA A 809 8.61 -15.69 -3.36
C ALA A 809 8.97 -16.75 -4.41
N THR A 810 8.71 -16.49 -5.69
CA THR A 810 9.03 -17.43 -6.78
C THR A 810 9.24 -16.72 -8.12
N ASN A 811 10.04 -17.34 -8.99
CA ASN A 811 10.22 -16.94 -10.38
C ASN A 811 10.56 -18.17 -11.26
N GLY A 812 10.61 -17.96 -12.57
CA GLY A 812 11.01 -18.94 -13.58
C GLY A 812 12.50 -18.94 -13.91
N TYR A 813 13.38 -18.37 -13.07
CA TYR A 813 14.82 -18.23 -13.32
C TYR A 813 15.69 -18.91 -12.24
N GLY A 814 16.98 -19.11 -12.52
CA GLY A 814 17.96 -19.65 -11.57
C GLY A 814 18.14 -21.17 -11.67
N ASN A 815 19.20 -21.69 -11.07
CA ASN A 815 19.49 -23.12 -11.05
C ASN A 815 18.64 -23.76 -9.96
N GLY A 816 17.39 -24.12 -10.27
CA GLY A 816 16.61 -25.03 -9.44
C GLY A 816 17.26 -26.41 -9.49
N ASN A 817 18.41 -26.55 -8.82
CA ASN A 817 19.38 -27.65 -8.83
C ASN A 817 18.88 -28.93 -9.53
N CYS A 818 19.05 -28.99 -10.85
CA CYS A 818 18.61 -30.12 -11.68
C CYS A 818 19.76 -30.88 -12.34
N ASP A 819 20.97 -30.82 -11.76
CA ASP A 819 22.10 -31.69 -12.12
C ASP A 819 22.42 -32.77 -11.08
N ASP A 820 21.67 -32.86 -9.97
CA ASP A 820 21.81 -33.94 -8.99
C ASP A 820 20.47 -34.69 -8.83
N PRO A 821 20.31 -35.90 -9.41
CA PRO A 821 19.13 -36.73 -9.22
C PRO A 821 18.95 -37.23 -7.77
N SER A 822 19.89 -36.92 -6.86
CA SER A 822 19.76 -37.13 -5.42
C SER A 822 19.29 -35.90 -4.63
N TYR A 823 19.08 -34.76 -5.29
CA TYR A 823 18.62 -33.51 -4.68
C TYR A 823 17.21 -33.13 -5.17
N SER A 824 16.23 -33.96 -4.84
CA SER A 824 14.82 -33.53 -4.73
C SER A 824 14.56 -33.22 -3.26
N PRO A 825 14.85 -32.00 -2.75
CA PRO A 825 14.21 -31.61 -1.52
C PRO A 825 12.76 -31.30 -1.89
N ASP A 826 11.93 -32.34 -1.87
CA ASP A 826 10.56 -32.20 -1.45
C ASP A 826 10.62 -31.41 -0.13
N TYR A 827 10.50 -30.08 -0.16
CA TYR A 827 10.23 -29.26 1.02
C TYR A 827 8.81 -29.57 1.47
N THR A 828 8.62 -30.80 1.93
CA THR A 828 7.36 -31.33 2.43
C THR A 828 7.17 -30.80 3.84
N GLY A 829 6.43 -29.69 3.91
CA GLY A 829 5.75 -29.23 5.11
C GLY A 829 6.63 -28.61 6.17
N LEU A 830 7.12 -27.39 5.91
CA LEU A 830 7.58 -26.55 7.00
C LEU A 830 6.35 -25.98 7.74
N PHE A 831 6.23 -26.34 9.02
CA PHE A 831 5.27 -25.70 9.92
C PHE A 831 5.80 -24.33 10.32
N LYS A 832 5.05 -23.28 10.01
CA LYS A 832 5.38 -21.92 10.42
C LYS A 832 4.27 -21.32 11.26
N LYS A 833 4.66 -20.52 12.25
CA LYS A 833 3.71 -19.80 13.10
C LYS A 833 3.09 -18.69 12.27
N VAL A 834 1.76 -18.63 12.28
CA VAL A 834 1.02 -17.49 11.75
C VAL A 834 0.83 -16.52 12.91
N TYR A 835 1.13 -15.24 12.66
CA TYR A 835 0.96 -14.20 13.66
C TYR A 835 -0.48 -13.73 13.58
N SER A 836 -1.17 -13.86 14.72
CA SER A 836 -2.55 -13.42 14.90
C SER A 836 -2.56 -12.36 15.98
N VAL A 837 -2.98 -11.16 15.61
CA VAL A 837 -3.40 -10.11 16.54
C VAL A 837 -4.93 -10.19 16.66
N ASN A 838 -5.52 -9.77 17.78
CA ASN A 838 -6.95 -9.86 18.17
C ASN A 838 -7.97 -10.19 17.06
N PRO A 839 -9.02 -11.00 17.37
CA PRO A 839 -10.04 -11.34 16.40
C PRO A 839 -10.62 -10.09 15.71
N PRO A 840 -10.91 -10.15 14.40
CA PRO A 840 -11.41 -9.00 13.67
C PRO A 840 -12.69 -8.45 14.31
N GLU A 841 -12.74 -7.14 14.54
CA GLU A 841 -13.98 -6.43 14.87
C GLU A 841 -14.69 -6.11 13.55
N PHE A 842 -15.87 -6.68 13.35
CA PHE A 842 -16.66 -6.46 12.14
C PHE A 842 -17.69 -5.36 12.41
N GLY A 843 -17.64 -4.28 11.64
CA GLY A 843 -18.55 -3.13 11.76
C GLY A 843 -19.99 -3.36 11.25
N PHE A 844 -20.35 -4.62 10.96
CA PHE A 844 -21.66 -4.98 10.43
C PHE A 844 -22.42 -5.87 11.43
N SER A 845 -23.72 -5.63 11.59
CA SER A 845 -24.59 -6.56 12.30
C SER A 845 -24.59 -7.92 11.60
N GLU A 846 -24.38 -8.99 12.37
CA GLU A 846 -24.59 -10.35 11.86
C GLU A 846 -26.04 -10.48 11.33
N PRO A 847 -26.27 -11.21 10.21
CA PRO A 847 -27.62 -11.57 9.78
C PRO A 847 -28.40 -12.33 10.85
#